data_AF-B7P6Q6-F1
#
_entry.id   AF-B7P6Q6-F1
#
_cell.length_a   1.000
_cell.length_b   1.000
_cell.length_c   1.000
_cell.angle_alpha   90.00
_cell.angle_beta   90.00
_cell.angle_gamma   90.00
#
_symmetry.space_group_name_H-M   'P 1'
#
loop_
_entity.id
_entity.type
_entity.pdbx_description
1 polymer ?
#
loop_
_entity_poly.entity_id
_entity_poly.type
_entity_poly.pdbx_seq_one_letter_code
_entity_poly.pdbx_strand_id
1 'polypeptide(L)'
;FPRALQEGKLRDSVSMGASDTPLEEKTLTVVYGPDLVNVSVINFCCNSRETAQLWTDELLRMAYNLLSLNAPASRFLEKAHTKLLLTTDREGRLPVKGVLRMFAQHRDDRRRVERALDAVGLAAGKNDTLAPDRLCFDVFLRFYRQLVGRQEVDAIFERLCGGAKKKAMTVDQLVDFLNKEQRDPRLNEILYPYANPARAKDIIAQYEPNKSYVAKGLFSVEGFLRYLMSADNPIVSPEKFDLSLDMDQPLNHYFINSSHNTYLTGHQLTGAHHHARLHRGDGGAPPRSGSRPLPRALKTSDFPVVLSFENHCSPKQQAKMANYCRKLFGDMLVTEPMLSHPLRPGQPLPSPQQLLRKIIIKNKKKHHARPHKPLASPSVAAAAAAAAAVAPGGGGEDDASPGEGPDDLNGDAKGSEADDWDTDSGTEEEEAPERSAEDQNEGTAAKESEAVAEMSALVNYIQPVRFHSFEHAEKRDRSYEISSFVETQATNLLKEHPVEFVNYNKRQLSRIYPSGTRVSSSNYMPQVFWNAGCQLIALNFQTLDLGMQLNLGIFEFNGRSGYLLKPDFMRRADRKFDPFTESTVDGIIAGTVSIRIISGQFLTDKHVGTYVEVDMYGLPADTVRRRFRTRTVPANGINPVYDEEPFIFKKVVLPDLAVLRISVCDDSGKLLGHRILPVVGLRPGYRHISLRNESGQPLLLQTLFVHVTVKDYVPDGLSELADALANPIKYQSRIEKHATQLRALTDDLDEVPF
;
A
#
# COMPACT_ATOMS: atom_id res chain seq x y z
N PHE A 1 -13.62 4.60 -21.21
CA PHE A 1 -14.70 4.78 -22.20
C PHE A 1 -15.96 4.16 -21.63
N PRO A 2 -17.12 4.83 -21.75
CA PRO A 2 -18.41 4.24 -21.41
C PRO A 2 -18.67 3.01 -22.28
N ARG A 3 -19.44 2.05 -21.76
CA ARG A 3 -19.76 0.83 -22.51
C ARG A 3 -20.82 1.16 -23.55
N ALA A 4 -20.46 1.17 -24.83
CA ALA A 4 -21.41 1.41 -25.92
C ALA A 4 -22.51 0.34 -25.92
N LEU A 5 -23.75 0.76 -26.08
CA LEU A 5 -24.90 -0.14 -26.27
C LEU A 5 -24.70 -0.91 -27.58
N GLN A 6 -24.68 -2.24 -27.49
CA GLN A 6 -24.45 -3.11 -28.64
C GLN A 6 -25.75 -3.55 -29.34
N GLU A 7 -26.90 -3.38 -28.69
CA GLU A 7 -28.19 -3.77 -29.25
C GLU A 7 -28.83 -2.58 -29.99
N GLY A 8 -29.03 -2.73 -31.31
CA GLY A 8 -29.56 -1.66 -32.17
C GLY A 8 -30.91 -1.11 -31.69
N LYS A 9 -31.85 -1.98 -31.28
CA LYS A 9 -33.16 -1.56 -30.76
C LYS A 9 -33.10 -0.72 -29.48
N LEU A 10 -32.08 -0.94 -28.64
CA LEU A 10 -31.90 -0.17 -27.41
C LEU A 10 -31.21 1.18 -27.71
N ARG A 11 -30.30 1.20 -28.70
CA ARG A 11 -29.66 2.44 -29.17
C ARG A 11 -30.69 3.40 -29.77
N ASP A 12 -31.63 2.88 -30.55
CA ASP A 12 -32.65 3.67 -31.23
C ASP A 12 -33.77 4.16 -30.29
N SER A 13 -33.96 3.51 -29.14
CA SER A 13 -34.99 3.88 -28.15
C SER A 13 -34.49 4.85 -27.07
N VAL A 14 -33.18 5.10 -26.97
CA VAL A 14 -32.59 6.02 -26.00
C VAL A 14 -32.35 7.38 -26.66
N SER A 15 -33.35 8.26 -26.59
CA SER A 15 -33.34 9.60 -27.21
C SER A 15 -33.27 10.76 -26.21
N MET A 16 -32.63 10.57 -25.05
CA MET A 16 -32.53 11.64 -24.05
C MET A 16 -31.55 12.75 -24.45
N GLY A 17 -32.03 13.99 -24.42
CA GLY A 17 -31.23 15.19 -24.71
C GLY A 17 -31.23 15.61 -26.18
N ALA A 18 -30.44 16.63 -26.51
CA ALA A 18 -30.32 17.13 -27.89
C ALA A 18 -29.77 16.05 -28.85
N SER A 19 -30.37 15.91 -30.03
CA SER A 19 -30.04 14.87 -31.03
C SER A 19 -28.71 15.10 -31.76
N ASP A 20 -28.13 16.28 -31.61
CA ASP A 20 -26.85 16.69 -32.22
C ASP A 20 -25.62 16.10 -31.53
N THR A 21 -25.78 15.65 -30.29
CA THR A 21 -24.68 15.15 -29.47
C THR A 21 -24.72 13.61 -29.44
N PRO A 22 -23.60 12.93 -29.78
CA PRO A 22 -23.55 11.47 -29.81
C PRO A 22 -23.94 10.82 -28.48
N LEU A 23 -24.65 9.70 -28.55
CA LEU A 23 -25.10 8.94 -27.37
C LEU A 23 -23.92 8.54 -26.48
N GLU A 24 -22.78 8.23 -27.08
CA GLU A 24 -21.56 7.82 -26.40
C GLU A 24 -21.01 8.94 -25.49
N GLU A 25 -21.22 10.22 -25.84
CA GLU A 25 -20.78 11.38 -25.05
C GLU A 25 -21.72 11.69 -23.88
N LYS A 26 -22.95 11.18 -23.92
CA LYS A 26 -23.95 11.35 -22.85
C LYS A 26 -24.12 10.11 -21.99
N THR A 27 -23.35 9.05 -22.25
CA THR A 27 -23.48 7.79 -21.51
C THR A 27 -22.51 7.76 -20.34
N LEU A 28 -23.03 7.52 -19.14
CA LEU A 28 -22.27 7.25 -17.93
C LEU A 28 -22.37 5.76 -17.58
N THR A 29 -21.23 5.11 -17.35
CA THR A 29 -21.18 3.71 -16.90
C THR A 29 -20.61 3.64 -15.49
N VAL A 30 -21.42 3.17 -14.54
CA VAL A 30 -21.00 2.91 -13.15
C VAL A 30 -20.71 1.42 -12.99
N VAL A 31 -19.48 1.10 -12.57
CA VAL A 31 -19.04 -0.27 -12.27
C VAL A 31 -18.85 -0.39 -10.76
N TYR A 32 -19.49 -1.38 -10.15
CA TYR A 32 -19.43 -1.60 -8.70
C TYR A 32 -19.45 -3.08 -8.35
N GLY A 33 -18.87 -3.45 -7.23
CA GLY A 33 -18.80 -4.84 -6.78
C GLY A 33 -18.01 -4.99 -5.48
N PRO A 34 -18.14 -6.14 -4.79
CA PRO A 34 -17.36 -6.43 -3.59
C PRO A 34 -15.86 -6.57 -3.87
N ASP A 35 -15.47 -6.89 -5.10
CA ASP A 35 -14.08 -7.06 -5.52
C ASP A 35 -13.90 -6.72 -7.01
N LEU A 36 -12.66 -6.86 -7.52
CA LEU A 36 -12.30 -6.50 -8.89
C LEU A 36 -12.80 -7.52 -9.94
N VAL A 37 -13.17 -8.73 -9.53
CA VAL A 37 -13.59 -9.82 -10.41
C VAL A 37 -15.12 -9.86 -10.52
N ASN A 38 -15.81 -9.79 -9.38
CA ASN A 38 -17.26 -9.86 -9.26
C ASN A 38 -17.88 -8.46 -9.38
N VAL A 39 -17.96 -7.94 -10.60
CA VAL A 39 -18.46 -6.58 -10.86
C VAL A 39 -19.82 -6.58 -11.54
N SER A 40 -20.66 -5.65 -11.11
CA SER A 40 -21.92 -5.26 -11.73
C SER A 40 -21.75 -3.94 -12.46
N VAL A 41 -22.56 -3.73 -13.50
CA VAL A 41 -22.50 -2.53 -14.34
C VAL A 41 -23.89 -1.93 -14.45
N ILE A 42 -23.99 -0.63 -14.24
CA ILE A 42 -25.19 0.17 -14.51
C ILE A 42 -24.81 1.23 -15.55
N ASN A 43 -25.63 1.37 -16.59
CA ASN A 43 -25.46 2.42 -17.59
C ASN A 43 -26.58 3.46 -17.42
N PHE A 44 -26.19 4.72 -17.45
CA PHE A 44 -27.08 5.87 -17.44
C PHE A 44 -26.92 6.63 -18.75
N CYS A 45 -28.02 7.15 -19.29
CA CYS A 45 -27.99 8.15 -20.35
C CYS A 45 -28.33 9.51 -19.73
N CYS A 46 -27.48 10.50 -19.94
CA CYS A 46 -27.69 11.87 -19.50
C CYS A 46 -28.32 12.70 -20.63
N ASN A 47 -28.82 13.89 -20.28
CA ASN A 47 -29.38 14.84 -21.26
C ASN A 47 -28.29 15.58 -22.07
N SER A 48 -27.10 15.73 -21.50
CA SER A 48 -25.97 16.42 -22.13
C SER A 48 -24.63 15.77 -21.75
N ARG A 49 -23.59 16.10 -22.52
CA ARG A 49 -22.21 15.66 -22.28
C ARG A 49 -21.69 16.21 -20.94
N GLU A 50 -22.00 17.46 -20.64
CA GLU A 50 -21.55 18.17 -19.43
C GLU A 50 -22.09 17.48 -18.19
N THR A 51 -23.37 17.09 -18.20
CA THR A 51 -23.99 16.32 -17.11
C THR A 51 -23.32 14.96 -16.93
N ALA A 52 -23.08 14.22 -18.03
CA ALA A 52 -22.40 12.92 -17.95
C ALA A 52 -20.97 13.05 -17.40
N GLN A 53 -20.24 14.09 -17.81
CA GLN A 53 -18.89 14.38 -17.33
C GLN A 53 -18.88 14.76 -15.85
N LEU A 54 -19.75 15.69 -15.42
CA LEU A 54 -19.87 16.10 -14.03
C LEU A 54 -20.17 14.92 -13.09
N TRP A 55 -21.14 14.08 -13.46
CA TRP A 55 -21.46 12.88 -12.68
C TRP A 55 -20.30 11.89 -12.66
N THR A 56 -19.58 11.73 -13.78
CA THR A 56 -18.40 10.85 -13.84
C THR A 56 -17.32 11.30 -12.85
N ASP A 57 -17.00 12.60 -12.85
CA ASP A 57 -15.90 13.14 -12.06
C ASP A 57 -16.26 13.16 -10.56
N GLU A 58 -17.46 13.64 -10.21
CA GLU A 58 -17.87 13.72 -8.80
C GLU A 58 -18.13 12.34 -8.18
N LEU A 59 -18.76 11.40 -8.90
CA LEU A 59 -18.94 10.03 -8.37
C LEU A 59 -17.59 9.35 -8.12
N LEU A 60 -16.62 9.55 -9.02
CA LEU A 60 -15.29 8.98 -8.84
C LEU A 60 -14.59 9.62 -7.63
N ARG A 61 -14.65 10.94 -7.50
CA ARG A 61 -14.08 11.67 -6.35
C ARG A 61 -14.68 11.20 -5.03
N MET A 62 -15.99 10.98 -4.97
CA MET A 62 -16.68 10.45 -3.80
C MET A 62 -16.30 9.00 -3.50
N ALA A 63 -16.26 8.14 -4.52
CA ALA A 63 -15.96 6.70 -4.36
C ALA A 63 -14.55 6.43 -3.86
N TYR A 64 -13.59 7.29 -4.21
CA TYR A 64 -12.17 7.16 -3.85
C TYR A 64 -11.72 8.09 -2.73
N ASN A 65 -12.64 8.82 -2.08
CA ASN A 65 -12.30 9.73 -0.98
C ASN A 65 -11.80 8.96 0.26
N LEU A 66 -10.53 9.16 0.63
CA LEU A 66 -9.87 8.42 1.72
C LEU A 66 -10.47 8.70 3.09
N LEU A 67 -10.92 9.94 3.36
CA LEU A 67 -11.58 10.29 4.62
C LEU A 67 -12.92 9.56 4.76
N SER A 68 -13.66 9.40 3.67
CA SER A 68 -14.91 8.63 3.66
C SER A 68 -14.66 7.13 3.81
N LEU A 69 -13.59 6.60 3.23
CA LEU A 69 -13.26 5.17 3.33
C LEU A 69 -12.70 4.80 4.71
N ASN A 70 -12.03 5.74 5.37
CA ASN A 70 -11.47 5.63 6.73
C ASN A 70 -12.32 6.38 7.76
N ALA A 71 -13.61 6.56 7.50
CA ALA A 71 -14.50 7.29 8.38
C ALA A 71 -14.61 6.63 9.77
N PRO A 72 -14.87 7.40 10.83
CA PRO A 72 -15.02 6.85 12.17
C PRO A 72 -16.35 6.08 12.31
N ALA A 73 -16.48 5.29 13.37
CA ALA A 73 -17.66 4.45 13.61
C ALA A 73 -18.98 5.24 13.60
N SER A 74 -19.00 6.48 14.10
CA SER A 74 -20.19 7.34 14.08
C SER A 74 -20.70 7.63 12.66
N ARG A 75 -19.80 7.86 11.69
CA ARG A 75 -20.18 8.12 10.28
C ARG A 75 -20.75 6.88 9.62
N PHE A 76 -20.26 5.70 9.98
CA PHE A 76 -20.82 4.44 9.50
C PHE A 76 -22.23 4.19 10.06
N LEU A 77 -22.50 4.59 11.30
CA LEU A 77 -23.86 4.63 11.85
C LEU A 77 -24.77 5.63 11.12
N GLU A 78 -24.29 6.84 10.82
CA GLU A 78 -25.03 7.82 9.99
C GLU A 78 -25.34 7.25 8.60
N LYS A 79 -24.39 6.52 8.00
CA LYS A 79 -24.58 5.85 6.71
C LYS A 79 -25.65 4.75 6.80
N ALA A 80 -25.67 3.98 7.88
CA ALA A 80 -26.70 2.96 8.11
C ALA A 80 -28.09 3.61 8.31
N HIS A 81 -28.15 4.69 9.08
CA HIS A 81 -29.36 5.50 9.27
C HIS A 81 -29.88 6.07 7.95
N THR A 82 -29.01 6.71 7.16
CA THR A 82 -29.35 7.22 5.82
C THR A 82 -29.86 6.11 4.92
N LYS A 83 -29.21 4.94 4.93
CA LYS A 83 -29.65 3.78 4.16
C LYS A 83 -31.06 3.33 4.55
N LEU A 84 -31.43 3.37 5.83
CA LEU A 84 -32.81 3.08 6.24
C LEU A 84 -33.79 4.10 5.67
N LEU A 85 -33.49 5.39 5.80
CA LEU A 85 -34.36 6.47 5.32
C LEU A 85 -34.58 6.45 3.80
N LEU A 86 -33.64 5.90 3.04
CA LEU A 86 -33.78 5.71 1.58
C LEU A 86 -34.56 4.44 1.19
N THR A 87 -34.88 3.55 2.14
CA THR A 87 -35.59 2.29 1.91
C THR A 87 -37.06 2.36 2.34
N THR A 88 -37.77 3.38 1.86
CA THR A 88 -39.21 3.55 2.13
C THR A 88 -40.08 2.66 1.23
N ASP A 89 -41.32 2.40 1.67
CA ASP A 89 -42.37 1.84 0.83
C ASP A 89 -42.91 2.86 -0.19
N ARG A 90 -43.95 2.47 -0.94
CA ARG A 90 -44.56 3.31 -1.99
C ARG A 90 -45.23 4.54 -1.41
N GLU A 91 -45.63 4.46 -0.15
CA GLU A 91 -46.27 5.50 0.65
C GLU A 91 -45.24 6.42 1.32
N GLY A 92 -43.94 6.22 1.08
CA GLY A 92 -42.87 7.03 1.65
C GLY A 92 -42.61 6.76 3.14
N ARG A 93 -43.12 5.66 3.70
CA ARG A 93 -42.92 5.26 5.09
C ARG A 93 -41.82 4.21 5.21
N LEU A 94 -41.14 4.16 6.35
CA LEU A 94 -40.06 3.21 6.62
C LEU A 94 -40.64 1.90 7.17
N PRO A 95 -40.54 0.76 6.45
CA PRO A 95 -41.05 -0.51 6.97
C PRO A 95 -40.17 -1.04 8.11
N VAL A 96 -40.76 -1.37 9.27
CA VAL A 96 -40.02 -1.93 10.42
C VAL A 96 -39.33 -3.24 10.05
N LYS A 97 -39.93 -4.05 9.17
CA LYS A 97 -39.30 -5.25 8.57
C LYS A 97 -37.95 -4.94 7.92
N GLY A 98 -37.78 -3.77 7.32
CA GLY A 98 -36.52 -3.30 6.73
C GLY A 98 -35.47 -3.01 7.79
N VAL A 99 -35.88 -2.33 8.87
CA VAL A 99 -35.04 -2.06 10.06
C VAL A 99 -34.56 -3.37 10.68
N LEU A 100 -35.48 -4.31 10.94
CA LEU A 100 -35.15 -5.63 11.49
C LEU A 100 -34.13 -6.37 10.64
N ARG A 101 -34.30 -6.36 9.31
CA ARG A 101 -33.40 -7.04 8.37
C ARG A 101 -31.98 -6.44 8.37
N MET A 102 -31.83 -5.13 8.63
CA MET A 102 -30.52 -4.49 8.67
C MET A 102 -29.66 -4.97 9.85
N PHE A 103 -30.28 -5.21 11.00
CA PHE A 103 -29.57 -5.53 12.24
C PHE A 103 -29.58 -7.01 12.61
N ALA A 104 -30.59 -7.77 12.17
CA ALA A 104 -30.75 -9.17 12.58
C ALA A 104 -31.50 -10.03 11.55
N GLN A 105 -30.94 -11.20 11.24
CA GLN A 105 -31.68 -12.24 10.52
C GLN A 105 -32.33 -13.26 11.47
N HIS A 106 -31.66 -13.60 12.57
CA HIS A 106 -32.15 -14.58 13.54
C HIS A 106 -33.36 -14.08 14.35
N ARG A 107 -34.22 -15.00 14.79
CA ARG A 107 -35.49 -14.68 15.48
C ARG A 107 -35.25 -13.95 16.81
N ASP A 108 -34.30 -14.40 17.61
CA ASP A 108 -34.07 -13.85 18.95
C ASP A 108 -33.41 -12.47 18.90
N ASP A 109 -32.48 -12.27 17.98
CA ASP A 109 -31.89 -10.96 17.72
C ASP A 109 -32.91 -9.97 17.15
N ARG A 110 -33.85 -10.43 16.30
CA ARG A 110 -34.97 -9.58 15.88
C ARG A 110 -35.82 -9.12 17.05
N ARG A 111 -36.12 -9.99 18.01
CA ARG A 111 -36.83 -9.60 19.24
C ARG A 111 -36.05 -8.58 20.06
N ARG A 112 -34.72 -8.66 20.09
CA ARG A 112 -33.87 -7.62 20.72
C ARG A 112 -34.02 -6.28 20.00
N VAL A 113 -34.03 -6.28 18.67
CA VAL A 113 -34.24 -5.07 17.86
C VAL A 113 -35.64 -4.49 18.10
N GLU A 114 -36.69 -5.31 18.14
CA GLU A 114 -38.07 -4.89 18.46
C GLU A 114 -38.14 -4.22 19.84
N ARG A 115 -37.59 -4.86 20.87
CA ARG A 115 -37.53 -4.27 22.22
C ARG A 115 -36.74 -2.96 22.27
N ALA A 116 -35.67 -2.84 21.49
CA ALA A 116 -34.89 -1.61 21.43
C ALA A 116 -35.65 -0.47 20.74
N LEU A 117 -36.48 -0.77 19.72
CA LEU A 117 -37.38 0.19 19.09
C LEU A 117 -38.47 0.65 20.06
N ASP A 118 -39.11 -0.28 20.76
CA ASP A 118 -40.13 0.03 21.77
C ASP A 118 -39.55 0.91 22.89
N ALA A 119 -38.33 0.61 23.35
CA ALA A 119 -37.66 1.36 24.41
C ALA A 119 -37.37 2.82 24.04
N VAL A 120 -37.33 3.17 22.75
CA VAL A 120 -37.18 4.56 22.28
C VAL A 120 -38.51 5.18 21.80
N GLY A 121 -39.64 4.49 22.00
CA GLY A 121 -40.96 4.98 21.64
C GLY A 121 -41.26 4.93 20.14
N LEU A 122 -40.61 4.03 19.40
CA LEU A 122 -40.89 3.76 17.99
C LEU A 122 -41.74 2.49 17.86
N ALA A 123 -42.55 2.41 16.79
CA ALA A 123 -43.30 1.21 16.48
C ALA A 123 -42.34 0.03 16.22
N ALA A 124 -42.57 -1.10 16.90
CA ALA A 124 -41.73 -2.28 16.81
C ALA A 124 -42.42 -3.48 16.14
N GLY A 125 -43.70 -3.39 15.78
CA GLY A 125 -44.39 -4.48 15.10
C GLY A 125 -43.75 -4.76 13.74
N LYS A 126 -43.52 -6.03 13.42
CA LYS A 126 -42.88 -6.46 12.15
C LYS A 126 -43.55 -5.90 10.89
N ASN A 127 -44.86 -5.71 10.92
CA ASN A 127 -45.65 -5.19 9.80
C ASN A 127 -45.95 -3.69 9.95
N ASP A 128 -45.44 -3.06 10.99
CA ASP A 128 -45.59 -1.62 11.19
C ASP A 128 -44.65 -0.86 10.25
N THR A 129 -44.96 0.42 10.12
CA THR A 129 -44.19 1.36 9.32
C THR A 129 -44.02 2.65 10.11
N LEU A 130 -42.84 3.25 10.03
CA LEU A 130 -42.44 4.45 10.74
C LEU A 130 -42.45 5.64 9.79
N ALA A 131 -42.84 6.81 10.28
CA ALA A 131 -42.62 8.04 9.55
C ALA A 131 -41.11 8.41 9.60
N PRO A 132 -40.45 8.74 8.47
CA PRO A 132 -39.01 8.98 8.43
C PRO A 132 -38.50 10.05 9.39
N ASP A 133 -39.29 11.11 9.60
CA ASP A 133 -39.06 12.22 10.52
C ASP A 133 -38.98 11.79 11.99
N ARG A 134 -39.70 10.74 12.38
CA ARG A 134 -39.68 10.18 13.74
C ARG A 134 -38.36 9.48 14.06
N LEU A 135 -37.62 9.04 13.04
CA LEU A 135 -36.30 8.43 13.18
C LEU A 135 -35.21 9.46 12.82
N CYS A 136 -35.15 10.58 13.52
CA CYS A 136 -33.99 11.47 13.40
C CYS A 136 -32.73 10.80 13.97
N PHE A 137 -31.54 11.31 13.63
CA PHE A 137 -30.28 10.63 13.97
C PHE A 137 -30.07 10.47 15.49
N ASP A 138 -30.47 11.44 16.32
CA ASP A 138 -30.38 11.31 17.78
C ASP A 138 -31.27 10.18 18.33
N VAL A 139 -32.48 9.99 17.76
CA VAL A 139 -33.36 8.87 18.13
C VAL A 139 -32.74 7.55 17.67
N PHE A 140 -32.17 7.51 16.45
CA PHE A 140 -31.45 6.35 15.95
C PHE A 140 -30.25 5.97 16.84
N LEU A 141 -29.48 6.95 17.33
CA LEU A 141 -28.34 6.69 18.21
C LEU A 141 -28.78 6.15 19.59
N ARG A 142 -29.90 6.65 20.14
CA ARG A 142 -30.51 6.07 21.35
C ARG A 142 -30.98 4.63 21.13
N PHE A 143 -31.58 4.36 19.97
CA PHE A 143 -31.95 3.00 19.55
C PHE A 143 -30.72 2.09 19.47
N TYR A 144 -29.66 2.54 18.80
CA TYR A 144 -28.38 1.81 18.72
C TYR A 144 -27.83 1.49 20.11
N ARG A 145 -27.82 2.47 21.02
CA ARG A 145 -27.34 2.27 22.39
C ARG A 145 -28.14 1.18 23.11
N GLN A 146 -29.47 1.19 22.97
CA GLN A 146 -30.30 0.16 23.60
C GLN A 146 -30.14 -1.22 22.97
N LEU A 147 -29.95 -1.27 21.65
CA LEU A 147 -29.75 -2.55 20.96
C LEU A 147 -28.42 -3.21 21.34
N VAL A 148 -27.34 -2.43 21.35
CA VAL A 148 -25.98 -2.93 21.52
C VAL A 148 -25.61 -3.10 22.99
N GLY A 149 -26.10 -2.27 23.92
CA GLY A 149 -25.86 -2.42 25.36
C GLY A 149 -24.37 -2.52 25.74
N ARG A 150 -23.68 -1.36 25.75
CA ARG A 150 -22.21 -1.25 25.87
C ARG A 150 -21.70 -1.28 27.33
N GLN A 151 -21.95 -2.37 28.05
CA GLN A 151 -21.57 -2.51 29.47
C GLN A 151 -20.07 -2.31 29.73
N GLU A 152 -19.22 -2.69 28.77
CA GLU A 152 -17.77 -2.49 28.87
C GLU A 152 -17.40 -1.00 28.85
N VAL A 153 -18.13 -0.17 28.11
CA VAL A 153 -17.92 1.28 28.07
C VAL A 153 -18.38 1.91 29.39
N ASP A 154 -19.50 1.43 29.94
CA ASP A 154 -19.99 1.87 31.25
C ASP A 154 -18.94 1.57 32.33
N ALA A 155 -18.37 0.36 32.36
CA ALA A 155 -17.34 -0.03 33.31
C ALA A 155 -16.04 0.81 33.18
N ILE A 156 -15.61 1.10 31.94
CA ILE A 156 -14.46 1.97 31.69
C ILE A 156 -14.76 3.39 32.21
N PHE A 157 -15.94 3.92 31.91
CA PHE A 157 -16.34 5.26 32.33
C PHE A 157 -16.41 5.38 33.86
N GLU A 158 -16.98 4.39 34.54
CA GLU A 158 -17.03 4.33 36.01
C GLU A 158 -15.65 4.28 36.64
N ARG A 159 -14.72 3.48 36.06
CA ARG A 159 -13.32 3.42 36.48
C ARG A 159 -12.65 4.80 36.38
N LEU A 160 -12.81 5.48 35.26
CA LEU A 160 -12.23 6.81 35.02
C LEU A 160 -12.84 7.89 35.92
N CYS A 161 -14.11 7.74 36.32
CA CYS A 161 -14.78 8.68 37.23
C CYS A 161 -14.41 8.50 38.71
N GLY A 162 -13.70 7.43 39.08
CA GLY A 162 -13.36 7.11 40.48
C GLY A 162 -14.45 6.33 41.23
N GLY A 163 -15.27 5.54 40.53
CA GLY A 163 -16.23 4.58 41.09
C GLY A 163 -17.72 4.96 40.94
N ALA A 164 -18.60 3.99 41.24
CA ALA A 164 -20.04 3.96 40.89
C ALA A 164 -20.92 5.12 41.42
N LYS A 165 -20.43 5.98 42.32
CA LYS A 165 -21.22 7.09 42.89
C LYS A 165 -21.26 8.33 41.99
N LYS A 166 -20.33 8.50 41.05
CA LYS A 166 -20.27 9.68 40.16
C LYS A 166 -20.89 9.36 38.80
N LYS A 167 -21.91 10.13 38.41
CA LYS A 167 -22.66 9.97 37.15
C LYS A 167 -22.08 10.75 35.97
N ALA A 168 -20.99 11.48 36.16
CA ALA A 168 -20.38 12.32 35.13
C ALA A 168 -18.89 12.52 35.40
N MET A 169 -18.12 12.61 34.31
CA MET A 169 -16.70 12.89 34.29
C MET A 169 -16.48 14.41 34.28
N THR A 170 -15.54 14.89 35.08
CA THR A 170 -15.15 16.31 35.14
C THR A 170 -14.13 16.66 34.05
N VAL A 171 -13.94 17.96 33.79
CA VAL A 171 -12.91 18.45 32.85
C VAL A 171 -11.52 17.88 33.16
N ASP A 172 -11.11 17.90 34.44
CA ASP A 172 -9.77 17.43 34.84
C ASP A 172 -9.61 15.92 34.64
N GLN A 173 -10.66 15.14 34.94
CA GLN A 173 -10.67 13.70 34.67
C GLN A 173 -10.59 13.40 33.17
N LEU A 174 -11.24 14.21 32.33
CA LEU A 174 -11.14 14.08 30.88
C LEU A 174 -9.74 14.43 30.37
N VAL A 175 -9.12 15.50 30.89
CA VAL A 175 -7.72 15.84 30.59
C VAL A 175 -6.79 14.69 30.96
N ASP A 176 -6.95 14.12 32.14
CA ASP A 176 -6.18 12.97 32.61
C ASP A 176 -6.36 11.76 31.68
N PHE A 177 -7.60 11.44 31.30
CA PHE A 177 -7.88 10.38 30.34
C PHE A 177 -7.19 10.61 29.00
N LEU A 178 -7.30 11.82 28.44
CA LEU A 178 -6.69 12.16 27.15
C LEU A 178 -5.16 12.04 27.18
N ASN A 179 -4.53 12.46 28.28
CA ASN A 179 -3.07 12.49 28.39
C ASN A 179 -2.45 11.18 28.86
N LYS A 180 -3.13 10.41 29.71
CA LYS A 180 -2.59 9.17 30.30
C LYS A 180 -2.99 7.91 29.53
N GLU A 181 -4.22 7.86 29.01
CA GLU A 181 -4.75 6.65 28.34
C GLU A 181 -4.72 6.79 26.81
N GLN A 182 -5.02 7.97 26.25
CA GLN A 182 -5.22 8.14 24.80
C GLN A 182 -4.01 8.69 24.02
N ARG A 183 -3.01 9.27 24.70
CA ARG A 183 -1.84 9.91 24.10
C ARG A 183 -0.77 8.89 23.73
N ASP A 184 -0.15 9.05 22.57
CA ASP A 184 1.04 8.28 22.20
C ASP A 184 2.27 8.81 22.94
N PRO A 185 2.90 8.01 23.83
CA PRO A 185 4.06 8.44 24.60
C PRO A 185 5.31 8.66 23.74
N ARG A 186 5.32 8.14 22.51
CA ARG A 186 6.45 8.29 21.55
C ARG A 186 6.45 9.66 20.87
N LEU A 187 5.35 10.41 20.97
CA LEU A 187 5.23 11.72 20.33
C LEU A 187 5.87 12.81 21.18
N ASN A 188 6.69 13.64 20.53
CA ASN A 188 7.34 14.78 21.15
C ASN A 188 6.31 15.76 21.77
N GLU A 189 6.55 16.16 23.01
CA GLU A 189 5.63 16.98 23.81
C GLU A 189 5.51 18.43 23.33
N ILE A 190 6.50 18.94 22.59
CA ILE A 190 6.48 20.30 22.04
C ILE A 190 5.70 20.33 20.73
N LEU A 191 5.99 19.39 19.82
CA LEU A 191 5.29 19.29 18.53
C LEU A 191 3.84 18.84 18.70
N TYR A 192 3.58 17.98 19.70
CA TYR A 192 2.26 17.48 20.03
C TYR A 192 1.97 17.78 21.50
N PRO A 193 1.47 18.97 21.85
CA PRO A 193 1.25 19.36 23.24
C PRO A 193 0.22 18.48 23.94
N TYR A 194 0.32 18.41 25.27
CA TYR A 194 -0.68 17.74 26.11
C TYR A 194 -2.04 18.41 25.98
N ALA A 195 -3.10 17.60 26.09
CA ALA A 195 -4.45 18.12 26.23
C ALA A 195 -4.54 18.96 27.50
N ASN A 196 -5.21 20.10 27.40
CA ASN A 196 -5.41 21.03 28.50
C ASN A 196 -6.93 21.17 28.80
N PRO A 197 -7.32 21.87 29.88
CA PRO A 197 -8.73 22.05 30.23
C PRO A 197 -9.57 22.72 29.13
N ALA A 198 -8.97 23.56 28.28
CA ALA A 198 -9.68 24.17 27.15
C ALA A 198 -10.06 23.11 26.11
N ARG A 199 -9.11 22.26 25.71
CA ARG A 199 -9.36 21.15 24.77
C ARG A 199 -10.40 20.17 25.31
N ALA A 200 -10.36 19.86 26.60
CA ALA A 200 -11.38 19.02 27.23
C ALA A 200 -12.77 19.67 27.20
N LYS A 201 -12.88 20.98 27.44
CA LYS A 201 -14.15 21.71 27.29
C LYS A 201 -14.67 21.71 25.85
N ASP A 202 -13.80 21.82 24.85
CA ASP A 202 -14.19 21.74 23.44
C ASP A 202 -14.80 20.37 23.09
N ILE A 203 -14.16 19.29 23.55
CA ILE A 203 -14.65 17.91 23.39
C ILE A 203 -16.03 17.76 24.06
N ILE A 204 -16.19 18.27 25.29
CA ILE A 204 -17.49 18.25 25.99
C ILE A 204 -18.53 19.03 25.18
N ALA A 205 -18.22 20.24 24.74
CA ALA A 205 -19.15 21.08 23.97
C ALA A 205 -19.61 20.41 22.66
N GLN A 206 -18.71 19.67 22.01
CA GLN A 206 -18.98 18.99 20.75
C GLN A 206 -19.78 17.70 20.90
N TYR A 207 -19.48 16.87 21.91
CA TYR A 207 -20.01 15.51 22.00
C TYR A 207 -21.07 15.30 23.10
N GLU A 208 -21.16 16.18 24.10
CA GLU A 208 -22.16 16.04 25.16
C GLU A 208 -23.56 16.47 24.69
N PRO A 209 -24.55 15.57 24.68
CA PRO A 209 -25.92 15.91 24.30
C PRO A 209 -26.63 16.81 25.33
N ASN A 210 -26.34 16.65 26.63
CA ASN A 210 -27.01 17.41 27.67
C ASN A 210 -26.40 18.81 27.84
N LYS A 211 -27.11 19.83 27.36
CA LYS A 211 -26.66 21.24 27.44
C LYS A 211 -26.42 21.74 28.88
N SER A 212 -27.12 21.17 29.88
CA SER A 212 -26.86 21.49 31.29
C SER A 212 -25.49 20.97 31.74
N TYR A 213 -25.08 19.81 31.24
CA TYR A 213 -23.77 19.22 31.55
C TYR A 213 -22.65 19.97 30.83
N VAL A 214 -22.87 20.37 29.57
CA VAL A 214 -21.96 21.26 28.83
C VAL A 214 -21.67 22.53 29.63
N ALA A 215 -22.72 23.23 30.09
CA ALA A 215 -22.58 24.46 30.86
C ALA A 215 -21.81 24.28 32.18
N LYS A 216 -21.86 23.07 32.77
CA LYS A 216 -21.17 22.72 34.02
C LYS A 216 -19.79 22.10 33.81
N GLY A 217 -19.34 21.90 32.57
CA GLY A 217 -18.09 21.18 32.28
C GLY A 217 -18.12 19.71 32.71
N LEU A 218 -19.29 19.08 32.62
CA LEU A 218 -19.50 17.67 32.93
C LEU A 218 -19.69 16.86 31.65
N PHE A 219 -19.17 15.64 31.64
CA PHE A 219 -19.26 14.73 30.51
C PHE A 219 -19.96 13.44 30.92
N SER A 220 -21.07 13.12 30.25
CA SER A 220 -21.85 11.91 30.50
C SER A 220 -21.23 10.70 29.80
N VAL A 221 -21.67 9.50 30.19
CA VAL A 221 -21.30 8.26 29.47
C VAL A 221 -21.75 8.27 28.00
N GLU A 222 -22.86 8.96 27.70
CA GLU A 222 -23.33 9.12 26.31
C GLU A 222 -22.39 10.02 25.51
N GLY A 223 -21.99 11.16 26.09
CA GLY A 223 -20.98 12.03 25.48
C GLY A 223 -19.65 11.30 25.27
N PHE A 224 -19.23 10.52 26.27
CA PHE A 224 -18.00 9.71 26.21
C PHE A 224 -18.05 8.67 25.08
N LEU A 225 -19.15 7.93 24.95
CA LEU A 225 -19.32 6.99 23.84
C LEU A 225 -19.31 7.70 22.47
N ARG A 226 -19.99 8.87 22.35
CA ARG A 226 -19.96 9.69 21.13
C ARG A 226 -18.53 10.10 20.77
N TYR A 227 -17.72 10.53 21.75
CA TYR A 227 -16.29 10.83 21.55
C TYR A 227 -15.49 9.60 21.10
N LEU A 228 -15.65 8.45 21.76
CA LEU A 228 -14.91 7.23 21.41
C LEU A 228 -15.16 6.74 19.99
N MET A 229 -16.33 7.07 19.43
CA MET A 229 -16.76 6.71 18.08
C MET A 229 -16.51 7.82 17.04
N SER A 230 -15.96 8.95 17.45
CA SER A 230 -15.84 10.17 16.64
C SER A 230 -14.56 10.26 15.80
N ALA A 231 -14.50 11.28 14.95
CA ALA A 231 -13.31 11.62 14.15
C ALA A 231 -12.12 12.12 15.00
N ASP A 232 -12.34 12.53 16.25
CA ASP A 232 -11.29 12.99 17.17
C ASP A 232 -10.56 11.83 17.86
N ASN A 233 -11.10 10.61 17.74
CA ASN A 233 -10.61 9.39 18.37
C ASN A 233 -10.22 8.26 17.38
N PRO A 234 -9.55 8.54 16.24
CA PRO A 234 -9.24 7.54 15.23
C PRO A 234 -8.11 6.61 15.68
N ILE A 235 -8.10 5.37 15.19
CA ILE A 235 -7.01 4.39 15.42
C ILE A 235 -5.69 4.81 14.76
N VAL A 236 -5.77 5.52 13.62
CA VAL A 236 -4.64 6.07 12.88
C VAL A 236 -4.98 7.52 12.51
N SER A 237 -4.01 8.43 12.63
CA SER A 237 -4.24 9.84 12.27
C SER A 237 -4.66 9.97 10.79
N PRO A 238 -5.65 10.81 10.44
CA PRO A 238 -6.06 11.04 9.06
C PRO A 238 -4.91 11.43 8.13
N GLU A 239 -3.95 12.21 8.63
CA GLU A 239 -2.77 12.68 7.90
C GLU A 239 -1.89 11.53 7.36
N LYS A 240 -1.93 10.34 7.99
CA LYS A 240 -1.18 9.17 7.50
C LYS A 240 -1.76 8.59 6.21
N PHE A 241 -3.01 8.90 5.89
CA PHE A 241 -3.62 8.53 4.61
C PHE A 241 -3.30 9.54 3.51
N ASP A 242 -2.86 10.76 3.86
CA ASP A 242 -2.49 11.77 2.88
C ASP A 242 -1.17 11.41 2.19
N LEU A 243 -0.95 12.00 1.01
CA LEU A 243 0.32 11.93 0.30
C LEU A 243 1.35 12.78 1.06
N SER A 244 2.03 12.15 2.02
CA SER A 244 2.89 12.82 3.01
C SER A 244 4.32 12.29 3.03
N LEU A 245 4.60 11.18 2.35
CA LEU A 245 5.95 10.68 2.19
C LEU A 245 6.71 11.49 1.14
N ASP A 246 8.03 11.58 1.31
CA ASP A 246 8.93 12.18 0.32
C ASP A 246 8.85 11.40 -1.00
N MET A 247 8.46 12.07 -2.08
CA MET A 247 8.30 11.51 -3.43
C MET A 247 9.45 11.88 -4.38
N ASP A 248 10.49 12.55 -3.86
CA ASP A 248 11.67 13.03 -4.60
C ASP A 248 12.90 12.10 -4.47
N GLN A 249 12.79 11.00 -3.74
CA GLN A 249 13.86 9.98 -3.69
C GLN A 249 13.91 9.18 -5.01
N PRO A 250 15.05 8.53 -5.33
CA PRO A 250 15.17 7.63 -6.48
C PRO A 250 14.10 6.53 -6.49
N LEU A 251 13.64 6.11 -7.68
CA LEU A 251 12.55 5.11 -7.83
C LEU A 251 12.78 3.80 -7.04
N ASN A 252 14.04 3.36 -6.94
CA ASN A 252 14.43 2.17 -6.21
C ASN A 252 14.35 2.31 -4.68
N HIS A 253 14.04 3.50 -4.15
CA HIS A 253 13.81 3.75 -2.72
C HIS A 253 12.37 3.51 -2.27
N TYR A 254 11.47 3.06 -3.16
CA TYR A 254 10.06 2.84 -2.84
C TYR A 254 9.66 1.37 -2.98
N PHE A 255 8.75 0.91 -2.12
CA PHE A 255 7.90 -0.24 -2.43
C PHE A 255 6.82 0.20 -3.41
N ILE A 256 6.57 -0.61 -4.45
CA ILE A 256 5.72 -0.25 -5.58
C ILE A 256 4.64 -1.32 -5.76
N ASN A 257 3.37 -0.92 -5.70
CA ASN A 257 2.23 -1.83 -5.83
C ASN A 257 2.23 -2.50 -7.20
N SER A 258 2.37 -3.82 -7.24
CA SER A 258 2.71 -4.57 -8.45
C SER A 258 1.78 -5.75 -8.68
N SER A 259 1.29 -5.90 -9.92
CA SER A 259 0.41 -6.99 -10.33
C SER A 259 1.14 -8.01 -11.21
N HIS A 260 0.80 -9.28 -11.05
CA HIS A 260 1.22 -10.40 -11.88
C HIS A 260 0.06 -10.86 -12.77
N ASN A 261 0.33 -11.11 -14.05
CA ASN A 261 -0.65 -11.55 -15.04
C ASN A 261 -2.00 -10.82 -14.94
N THR A 262 -1.96 -9.49 -14.92
CA THR A 262 -3.12 -8.59 -14.67
C THR A 262 -4.30 -8.81 -15.62
N TYR A 263 -4.08 -9.51 -16.73
CA TYR A 263 -5.12 -9.88 -17.69
C TYR A 263 -5.97 -11.08 -17.25
N LEU A 264 -5.58 -11.84 -16.22
CA LEU A 264 -6.34 -12.99 -15.72
C LEU A 264 -7.39 -12.58 -14.68
N THR A 265 -8.56 -13.24 -14.72
CA THR A 265 -9.62 -13.05 -13.71
C THR A 265 -9.84 -14.27 -12.83
N GLY A 266 -9.00 -15.30 -12.95
CA GLY A 266 -9.15 -16.57 -12.23
C GLY A 266 -7.91 -17.46 -12.31
N HIS A 267 -8.12 -18.75 -12.52
CA HIS A 267 -7.08 -19.79 -12.62
C HIS A 267 -6.06 -19.51 -13.74
N GLN A 268 -4.78 -19.85 -13.55
CA GLN A 268 -3.71 -19.50 -14.51
C GLN A 268 -3.85 -20.20 -15.87
N LEU A 269 -4.36 -21.44 -15.88
CA LEU A 269 -4.46 -22.26 -17.09
C LEU A 269 -5.82 -22.21 -17.78
N THR A 270 -6.89 -21.98 -17.00
CA THR A 270 -8.28 -22.17 -17.44
C THR A 270 -9.16 -20.97 -17.12
N GLY A 271 -8.63 -19.99 -16.39
CA GLY A 271 -9.36 -18.79 -16.03
C GLY A 271 -9.60 -17.91 -17.24
N ALA A 272 -10.73 -17.22 -17.24
CA ALA A 272 -11.00 -16.22 -18.27
C ALA A 272 -9.94 -15.11 -18.25
N HIS A 273 -9.67 -14.57 -19.43
CA HIS A 273 -8.91 -13.35 -19.57
C HIS A 273 -9.88 -12.15 -19.59
N HIS A 274 -9.51 -11.05 -18.94
CA HIS A 274 -10.17 -9.77 -19.14
C HIS A 274 -10.05 -9.37 -20.61
N HIS A 275 -11.13 -9.51 -21.37
CA HIS A 275 -11.23 -8.89 -22.69
C HIS A 275 -11.30 -7.37 -22.55
N ALA A 276 -10.18 -6.69 -22.78
CA ALA A 276 -10.21 -5.27 -23.11
C ALA A 276 -10.91 -5.12 -24.46
N ARG A 277 -12.23 -4.86 -24.46
CA ARG A 277 -12.97 -4.50 -25.68
C ARG A 277 -12.52 -3.10 -26.11
N LEU A 278 -11.43 -3.03 -26.86
CA LEU A 278 -11.13 -1.88 -27.72
C LEU A 278 -12.19 -1.83 -28.80
N HIS A 279 -13.18 -0.96 -28.63
CA HIS A 279 -14.07 -0.60 -29.72
C HIS A 279 -13.22 0.09 -30.81
N ARG A 280 -13.09 -0.55 -31.98
CA ARG A 280 -12.69 0.14 -33.21
C ARG A 280 -13.82 1.11 -33.57
N GLY A 281 -13.70 2.36 -33.14
CA GLY A 281 -14.39 3.46 -33.79
C GLY A 281 -13.58 3.85 -35.04
N ASP A 282 -14.17 3.69 -36.21
CA ASP A 282 -13.64 4.19 -37.47
C ASP A 282 -13.36 5.70 -37.38
N GLY A 283 -12.22 6.12 -37.94
CA GLY A 283 -12.04 7.37 -38.69
C GLY A 283 -12.45 8.75 -38.13
N GLY A 284 -12.92 8.88 -36.89
CA GLY A 284 -13.31 10.18 -36.32
C GLY A 284 -12.10 10.99 -35.83
N ALA A 285 -11.95 12.22 -36.30
CA ALA A 285 -10.90 13.16 -35.90
C ALA A 285 -10.74 13.26 -34.37
N PRO A 286 -9.52 13.47 -33.84
CA PRO A 286 -9.33 13.67 -32.40
C PRO A 286 -10.13 14.91 -31.94
N PRO A 287 -10.77 14.87 -30.75
CA PRO A 287 -11.48 16.03 -30.23
C PRO A 287 -10.53 17.22 -30.15
N ARG A 288 -10.87 18.28 -30.89
CA ARG A 288 -10.21 19.57 -30.78
C ARG A 288 -10.61 20.19 -29.44
N SER A 289 -9.60 20.63 -28.69
CA SER A 289 -9.64 21.28 -27.36
C SER A 289 -9.75 20.34 -26.13
N GLY A 290 -8.69 20.36 -25.32
CA GLY A 290 -8.71 20.13 -23.87
C GLY A 290 -8.88 18.70 -23.35
N SER A 291 -7.76 18.05 -23.00
CA SER A 291 -7.63 16.78 -22.25
C SER A 291 -7.92 15.47 -23.01
N ARG A 292 -6.85 14.73 -23.35
CA ARG A 292 -6.98 13.30 -23.73
C ARG A 292 -7.38 12.49 -22.48
N PRO A 293 -8.24 11.47 -22.60
CA PRO A 293 -8.64 10.65 -21.46
C PRO A 293 -7.44 9.91 -20.85
N LEU A 294 -7.20 10.13 -19.56
CA LEU A 294 -6.14 9.45 -18.81
C LEU A 294 -6.42 7.93 -18.73
N PRO A 295 -5.39 7.07 -18.86
CA PRO A 295 -5.47 5.65 -18.55
C PRO A 295 -6.08 5.41 -17.17
N ARG A 296 -6.82 4.32 -16.98
CA ARG A 296 -7.45 3.99 -15.69
C ARG A 296 -6.45 3.97 -14.52
N ALA A 297 -5.21 3.56 -14.78
CA ALA A 297 -4.13 3.56 -13.80
C ALA A 297 -3.79 4.96 -13.28
N LEU A 298 -3.95 6.01 -14.11
CA LEU A 298 -3.67 7.41 -13.75
C LEU A 298 -4.90 8.16 -13.22
N LYS A 299 -6.02 7.46 -12.96
CA LYS A 299 -7.22 8.08 -12.36
C LYS A 299 -7.19 8.13 -10.84
N THR A 300 -6.47 7.18 -10.22
CA THR A 300 -6.40 7.04 -8.76
C THR A 300 -5.04 7.47 -8.20
N SER A 301 -4.03 7.60 -9.05
CA SER A 301 -2.68 8.05 -8.70
C SER A 301 -2.06 8.77 -9.90
N ASP A 302 -1.39 9.90 -9.67
CA ASP A 302 -0.66 10.61 -10.72
C ASP A 302 0.78 10.09 -10.90
N PHE A 303 1.23 9.14 -10.07
CA PHE A 303 2.60 8.61 -10.09
C PHE A 303 2.88 7.66 -11.26
N PRO A 304 4.16 7.44 -11.63
CA PRO A 304 4.51 6.67 -12.81
C PRO A 304 3.95 5.24 -12.81
N VAL A 305 3.66 4.74 -14.01
CA VAL A 305 3.19 3.36 -14.25
C VAL A 305 4.24 2.60 -15.05
N VAL A 306 4.62 1.42 -14.55
CA VAL A 306 5.54 0.51 -15.26
C VAL A 306 4.74 -0.57 -15.98
N LEU A 307 4.89 -0.64 -17.31
CA LEU A 307 4.33 -1.72 -18.12
C LEU A 307 5.41 -2.78 -18.36
N SER A 308 5.28 -3.92 -17.68
CA SER A 308 6.14 -5.09 -17.87
C SER A 308 5.62 -5.93 -19.02
N PHE A 309 6.31 -5.91 -20.17
CA PHE A 309 6.02 -6.81 -21.28
C PHE A 309 6.78 -8.12 -21.13
N GLU A 310 6.06 -9.22 -21.29
CA GLU A 310 6.63 -10.54 -21.54
C GLU A 310 6.44 -10.83 -23.04
N ASN A 311 7.50 -10.65 -23.82
CA ASN A 311 7.39 -10.50 -25.26
C ASN A 311 7.66 -11.80 -26.02
N HIS A 312 6.60 -12.37 -26.59
CA HIS A 312 6.63 -13.57 -27.45
C HIS A 312 6.21 -13.26 -28.90
N CYS A 313 6.16 -11.98 -29.28
CA CYS A 313 5.62 -11.54 -30.55
C CYS A 313 6.67 -11.59 -31.68
N SER A 314 6.21 -11.85 -32.90
CA SER A 314 7.04 -11.74 -34.10
C SER A 314 7.55 -10.29 -34.31
N PRO A 315 8.68 -10.08 -34.99
CA PRO A 315 9.22 -8.73 -35.25
C PRO A 315 8.20 -7.73 -35.81
N LYS A 316 7.37 -8.17 -36.76
CA LYS A 316 6.30 -7.35 -37.37
C LYS A 316 5.22 -6.94 -36.36
N GLN A 317 4.88 -7.82 -35.42
CA GLN A 317 3.92 -7.52 -34.36
C GLN A 317 4.54 -6.60 -33.30
N GLN A 318 5.82 -6.79 -32.96
CA GLN A 318 6.54 -5.92 -32.04
C GLN A 318 6.60 -4.47 -32.55
N ALA A 319 6.89 -4.25 -33.84
CA ALA A 319 6.85 -2.91 -34.43
C ALA A 319 5.45 -2.28 -34.35
N LYS A 320 4.39 -3.09 -34.53
CA LYS A 320 2.99 -2.67 -34.34
C LYS A 320 2.71 -2.28 -32.88
N MET A 321 3.20 -3.06 -31.91
CA MET A 321 3.07 -2.77 -30.49
C MET A 321 3.76 -1.45 -30.13
N ALA A 322 4.98 -1.21 -30.63
CA ALA A 322 5.69 0.04 -30.41
C ALA A 322 4.88 1.24 -30.94
N ASN A 323 4.31 1.10 -32.14
CA ASN A 323 3.45 2.12 -32.73
C ASN A 323 2.16 2.34 -31.95
N TYR A 324 1.55 1.28 -31.40
CA TYR A 324 0.39 1.42 -30.51
C TYR A 324 0.76 2.12 -29.20
N CYS A 325 1.91 1.82 -28.60
CA CYS A 325 2.38 2.51 -27.40
C CYS A 325 2.53 4.01 -27.67
N ARG A 326 3.24 4.40 -28.74
CA ARG A 326 3.40 5.81 -29.12
C ARG A 326 2.06 6.49 -29.41
N LYS A 327 1.17 5.84 -30.16
CA LYS A 327 -0.13 6.40 -30.55
C LYS A 327 -1.09 6.55 -29.36
N LEU A 328 -1.18 5.54 -28.50
CA LEU A 328 -2.15 5.50 -27.41
C LEU A 328 -1.70 6.32 -26.20
N PHE A 329 -0.41 6.23 -25.83
CA PHE A 329 0.11 6.90 -24.65
C PHE A 329 0.61 8.32 -24.94
N GLY A 330 1.05 8.61 -26.17
CA GLY A 330 1.55 9.93 -26.55
C GLY A 330 2.60 10.44 -25.57
N ASP A 331 2.42 11.67 -25.08
CA ASP A 331 3.37 12.37 -24.20
C ASP A 331 3.52 11.75 -22.80
N MET A 332 2.62 10.83 -22.41
CA MET A 332 2.77 10.07 -21.17
C MET A 332 3.87 9.02 -21.30
N LEU A 333 4.20 8.55 -22.50
CA LEU A 333 5.23 7.53 -22.71
C LEU A 333 6.63 8.13 -22.56
N VAL A 334 7.46 7.54 -21.70
CA VAL A 334 8.88 7.90 -21.63
C VAL A 334 9.61 7.24 -22.79
N THR A 335 9.94 8.01 -23.82
CA THR A 335 10.69 7.53 -24.99
C THR A 335 12.19 7.77 -24.87
N GLU A 336 12.60 8.84 -24.20
CA GLU A 336 14.00 9.23 -24.05
C GLU A 336 14.33 9.47 -22.57
N PRO A 337 15.58 9.22 -22.14
CA PRO A 337 16.03 9.59 -20.81
C PRO A 337 15.97 11.11 -20.58
N MET A 338 15.65 11.52 -19.36
CA MET A 338 15.76 12.89 -18.90
C MET A 338 17.22 13.34 -18.92
N LEU A 339 17.45 14.60 -19.31
CA LEU A 339 18.79 15.20 -19.30
C LEU A 339 19.46 15.16 -17.92
N SER A 340 18.67 15.28 -16.85
CA SER A 340 19.16 15.23 -15.48
C SER A 340 19.52 13.81 -14.99
N HIS A 341 19.04 12.77 -15.65
CA HIS A 341 19.28 11.36 -15.28
C HIS A 341 19.70 10.58 -16.52
N PRO A 342 20.92 10.81 -17.06
CA PRO A 342 21.40 10.07 -18.21
C PRO A 342 21.66 8.60 -17.84
N LEU A 343 21.50 7.70 -18.81
CA LEU A 343 21.73 6.27 -18.61
C LEU A 343 23.24 5.98 -18.60
N ARG A 344 23.90 6.22 -17.46
CA ARG A 344 25.33 5.97 -17.21
C ARG A 344 25.52 5.24 -15.88
N PRO A 345 26.64 4.51 -15.70
CA PRO A 345 27.00 3.97 -14.39
C PRO A 345 27.07 5.08 -13.32
N GLY A 346 26.70 4.75 -12.08
CA GLY A 346 26.67 5.65 -10.93
C GLY A 346 25.54 6.68 -10.91
N GLN A 347 24.71 6.75 -11.96
CA GLN A 347 23.58 7.67 -12.00
C GLN A 347 22.33 7.05 -11.37
N PRO A 348 21.69 7.71 -10.38
CA PRO A 348 20.50 7.19 -9.74
C PRO A 348 19.29 7.22 -10.68
N LEU A 349 18.26 6.45 -10.33
CA LEU A 349 16.97 6.52 -11.01
C LEU A 349 16.27 7.85 -10.71
N PRO A 350 15.52 8.40 -11.68
CA PRO A 350 14.65 9.55 -11.43
C PRO A 350 13.60 9.23 -10.35
N SER A 351 13.12 10.26 -9.67
CA SER A 351 12.11 10.11 -8.63
C SER A 351 10.71 9.87 -9.18
N PRO A 352 9.79 9.27 -8.40
CA PRO A 352 8.38 9.21 -8.77
C PRO A 352 7.79 10.60 -9.10
N GLN A 353 8.20 11.64 -8.38
CA GLN A 353 7.78 13.02 -8.62
C GLN A 353 8.24 13.56 -9.98
N GLN A 354 9.47 13.25 -10.40
CA GLN A 354 10.00 13.65 -11.71
C GLN A 354 9.31 12.93 -12.87
N LEU A 355 8.73 11.76 -12.59
CA LEU A 355 8.05 10.89 -13.56
C LEU A 355 6.51 10.95 -13.42
N LEU A 356 5.96 12.03 -12.87
CA LEU A 356 4.51 12.21 -12.76
C LEU A 356 3.82 12.06 -14.11
N ARG A 357 2.73 11.27 -14.10
CA ARG A 357 1.89 10.92 -15.25
C ARG A 357 2.65 10.27 -16.40
N LYS A 358 3.80 9.65 -16.11
CA LYS A 358 4.60 8.93 -17.09
C LYS A 358 4.34 7.43 -17.08
N ILE A 359 4.53 6.82 -18.24
CA ILE A 359 4.45 5.39 -18.49
C ILE A 359 5.82 4.92 -18.96
N ILE A 360 6.38 3.96 -18.23
CA ILE A 360 7.71 3.40 -18.48
C ILE A 360 7.55 1.97 -18.99
N ILE A 361 8.27 1.64 -20.06
CA ILE A 361 8.21 0.31 -20.68
C ILE A 361 9.37 -0.53 -20.16
N LYS A 362 9.05 -1.66 -19.53
CA LYS A 362 10.00 -2.74 -19.23
C LYS A 362 9.87 -3.80 -20.33
N ASN A 363 10.90 -3.91 -21.17
CA ASN A 363 11.04 -4.91 -22.22
C ASN A 363 12.54 -5.10 -22.52
N LYS A 364 12.93 -6.21 -23.15
CA LYS A 364 14.33 -6.42 -23.56
C LYS A 364 14.84 -5.26 -24.43
N LYS A 365 16.12 -4.90 -24.27
CA LYS A 365 16.80 -3.84 -25.03
C LYS A 365 17.95 -4.44 -25.82
N LYS A 366 18.08 -4.04 -27.09
CA LYS A 366 19.21 -4.42 -27.95
C LYS A 366 20.35 -3.43 -27.73
N HIS A 367 21.53 -3.91 -27.37
CA HIS A 367 22.74 -3.09 -27.40
C HIS A 367 23.17 -2.92 -28.86
N HIS A 368 23.16 -1.69 -29.37
CA HIS A 368 23.77 -1.39 -30.65
C HIS A 368 25.29 -1.43 -30.47
N ALA A 369 25.99 -2.33 -31.17
CA ALA A 369 27.39 -2.12 -31.49
C ALA A 369 27.50 -0.77 -32.21
N ARG A 370 28.49 0.06 -31.85
CA ARG A 370 28.75 1.32 -32.56
C ARG A 370 28.87 1.02 -34.07
N PRO A 371 28.35 1.88 -34.96
CA PRO A 371 28.57 1.68 -36.38
C PRO A 371 30.08 1.70 -36.61
N HIS A 372 30.63 0.62 -37.17
CA HIS A 372 31.96 0.64 -37.74
C HIS A 372 32.04 1.86 -38.66
N LYS A 373 33.07 2.69 -38.48
CA LYS A 373 33.47 3.69 -39.48
C LYS A 373 33.41 3.00 -40.85
N PRO A 374 32.75 3.59 -41.86
CA PRO A 374 32.77 2.99 -43.18
C PRO A 374 34.23 2.89 -43.63
N LEU A 375 34.67 1.67 -43.97
CA LEU A 375 35.89 1.47 -44.75
C LEU A 375 35.78 2.37 -45.97
N ALA A 376 36.77 3.25 -46.18
CA ALA A 376 36.85 4.06 -47.38
C ALA A 376 36.88 3.12 -48.60
N SER A 377 35.92 3.28 -49.50
CA SER A 377 36.00 2.71 -50.83
C SER A 377 37.06 3.46 -51.64
N PRO A 378 37.86 2.77 -52.48
CA PRO A 378 38.87 3.42 -53.29
C PRO A 378 38.19 4.29 -54.37
N SER A 379 38.62 5.54 -54.45
CA SER A 379 38.15 6.49 -55.46
C SER A 379 38.54 6.02 -56.86
N VAL A 380 37.53 5.86 -57.71
CA VAL A 380 37.69 5.70 -59.15
C VAL A 380 37.91 7.10 -59.74
N ALA A 381 39.16 7.46 -60.00
CA ALA A 381 39.51 8.61 -60.83
C ALA A 381 40.05 8.12 -62.17
N ALA A 382 39.21 8.34 -63.17
CA ALA A 382 39.33 8.19 -64.61
C ALA A 382 40.72 8.00 -65.23
N ALA A 383 40.72 7.01 -66.13
CA ALA A 383 41.62 6.85 -67.26
C ALA A 383 41.75 8.12 -68.11
N ALA A 384 42.99 8.48 -68.46
CA ALA A 384 43.38 9.03 -69.76
C ALA A 384 44.90 9.21 -69.84
N ALA A 385 45.63 8.23 -70.38
CA ALA A 385 46.78 8.46 -71.27
C ALA A 385 47.21 7.13 -71.87
N ALA A 386 47.17 7.08 -73.20
CA ALA A 386 47.38 5.90 -74.00
C ALA A 386 48.85 5.69 -74.39
N ALA A 387 49.12 4.41 -74.69
CA ALA A 387 49.95 3.89 -75.78
C ALA A 387 51.47 3.69 -75.60
N ALA A 388 51.84 2.46 -75.99
CA ALA A 388 53.11 1.95 -76.51
C ALA A 388 54.19 1.46 -75.52
N ALA A 389 54.38 0.14 -75.37
CA ALA A 389 55.28 -0.66 -76.23
C ALA A 389 55.65 -2.02 -75.58
N VAL A 390 55.38 -3.11 -76.33
CA VAL A 390 56.25 -4.27 -76.64
C VAL A 390 56.88 -5.12 -75.51
N ALA A 391 56.58 -6.43 -75.53
CA ALA A 391 57.18 -7.54 -74.74
C ALA A 391 58.47 -8.10 -75.42
N PRO A 392 59.07 -9.26 -75.05
CA PRO A 392 59.02 -10.07 -73.82
C PRO A 392 60.42 -10.55 -73.32
N GLY A 393 60.48 -11.26 -72.18
CA GLY A 393 61.37 -12.42 -72.03
C GLY A 393 62.25 -12.51 -70.78
N GLY A 394 62.22 -13.69 -70.13
CA GLY A 394 63.43 -14.34 -69.57
C GLY A 394 63.53 -14.54 -68.05
N GLY A 395 63.10 -15.74 -67.60
CA GLY A 395 63.71 -16.69 -66.64
C GLY A 395 64.63 -16.28 -65.47
N GLY A 396 64.52 -17.02 -64.37
CA GLY A 396 65.65 -17.28 -63.45
C GLY A 396 65.35 -17.28 -61.95
N GLU A 397 65.04 -18.48 -61.44
CA GLU A 397 65.37 -19.12 -60.14
C GLU A 397 65.90 -18.33 -58.91
N ASP A 398 65.26 -18.65 -57.78
CA ASP A 398 65.80 -19.15 -56.50
C ASP A 398 66.62 -18.27 -55.52
N ASP A 399 66.00 -18.16 -54.34
CA ASP A 399 66.51 -18.46 -52.99
C ASP A 399 67.08 -17.37 -52.06
N ALA A 400 66.78 -17.62 -50.78
CA ALA A 400 67.38 -17.14 -49.53
C ALA A 400 66.94 -15.77 -48.93
N SER A 401 66.23 -15.88 -47.80
CA SER A 401 66.42 -15.07 -46.59
C SER A 401 66.66 -16.07 -45.45
N PRO A 402 67.52 -15.79 -44.44
CA PRO A 402 67.12 -14.86 -43.37
C PRO A 402 68.30 -14.10 -42.70
N GLY A 403 67.99 -13.04 -41.95
CA GLY A 403 68.99 -12.34 -41.15
C GLY A 403 68.41 -11.20 -40.32
N GLU A 404 68.49 -11.38 -39.00
CA GLU A 404 67.91 -10.61 -37.91
C GLU A 404 68.43 -9.17 -37.75
N GLY A 405 67.61 -8.37 -37.02
CA GLY A 405 68.08 -7.30 -36.14
C GLY A 405 67.40 -5.94 -36.35
N PRO A 406 66.81 -5.35 -35.29
CA PRO A 406 66.76 -3.91 -35.18
C PRO A 406 67.42 -3.45 -33.88
N ASP A 407 68.26 -2.43 -33.98
CA ASP A 407 68.61 -1.56 -32.86
C ASP A 407 68.52 -0.10 -33.30
N ASP A 408 68.17 0.71 -32.31
CA ASP A 408 68.41 2.14 -32.16
C ASP A 408 67.34 3.19 -32.56
N LEU A 409 66.59 3.55 -31.51
CA LEU A 409 66.63 4.84 -30.79
C LEU A 409 66.15 6.15 -31.47
N ASN A 410 65.17 6.74 -30.78
CA ASN A 410 65.12 8.11 -30.22
C ASN A 410 64.16 9.14 -30.85
N GLY A 411 63.41 9.84 -29.98
CA GLY A 411 62.88 11.19 -30.24
C GLY A 411 61.50 11.53 -29.66
N ASP A 412 61.46 12.10 -28.46
CA ASP A 412 60.31 12.69 -27.75
C ASP A 412 59.54 13.80 -28.49
N ALA A 413 58.21 13.89 -28.30
CA ALA A 413 57.48 15.15 -27.99
C ALA A 413 55.96 14.97 -27.69
N LYS A 414 55.61 15.21 -26.41
CA LYS A 414 54.35 15.65 -25.75
C LYS A 414 53.03 15.80 -26.55
N GLY A 415 51.93 15.25 -25.98
CA GLY A 415 50.57 15.81 -26.14
C GLY A 415 49.39 14.95 -25.62
N SER A 416 48.82 15.34 -24.47
CA SER A 416 47.48 15.02 -23.91
C SER A 416 47.05 13.57 -23.67
N GLU A 417 47.08 13.14 -22.40
CA GLU A 417 46.38 11.97 -21.88
C GLU A 417 44.86 12.21 -21.86
N ALA A 418 44.14 11.47 -22.69
CA ALA A 418 42.76 11.11 -22.47
C ALA A 418 42.75 9.62 -22.19
N ASP A 419 42.40 9.24 -20.95
CA ASP A 419 42.40 7.86 -20.47
C ASP A 419 41.46 6.99 -21.30
N ASP A 420 42.08 6.09 -22.07
CA ASP A 420 41.48 5.03 -22.87
C ASP A 420 41.32 3.79 -21.97
N TRP A 421 40.13 3.58 -21.43
CA TRP A 421 39.74 2.32 -20.78
C TRP A 421 38.54 1.73 -21.53
N ASP A 422 38.80 1.02 -22.62
CA ASP A 422 37.87 0.02 -23.16
C ASP A 422 38.65 -1.00 -24.01
N THR A 423 39.32 -1.92 -23.33
CA THR A 423 39.76 -3.19 -23.92
C THR A 423 39.26 -4.33 -23.04
N ASP A 424 38.01 -4.72 -23.26
CA ASP A 424 37.59 -6.10 -23.03
C ASP A 424 36.54 -6.49 -24.06
N SER A 425 37.03 -6.98 -25.20
CA SER A 425 36.25 -7.71 -26.19
C SER A 425 36.73 -9.17 -26.18
N GLY A 426 36.48 -9.87 -25.09
CA GLY A 426 36.44 -11.33 -25.05
C GLY A 426 35.04 -11.81 -25.42
N THR A 427 34.84 -12.21 -26.67
CA THR A 427 33.74 -13.09 -27.06
C THR A 427 34.02 -14.49 -26.52
N GLU A 428 33.48 -14.82 -25.36
CA GLU A 428 33.28 -16.22 -24.99
C GLU A 428 32.00 -16.71 -25.68
N GLU A 429 32.16 -17.69 -26.57
CA GLU A 429 31.04 -18.44 -27.14
C GLU A 429 30.29 -19.12 -25.99
N GLU A 430 29.05 -18.70 -25.75
CA GLU A 430 28.18 -19.33 -24.75
C GLU A 430 27.86 -20.78 -25.18
N GLU A 431 28.53 -21.76 -24.58
CA GLU A 431 27.95 -23.10 -24.48
C GLU A 431 26.62 -23.00 -23.72
N ALA A 432 25.55 -23.47 -24.36
CA ALA A 432 24.23 -23.50 -23.74
C ALA A 432 24.26 -24.39 -22.49
N PRO A 433 24.03 -23.86 -21.27
CA PRO A 433 24.06 -24.69 -20.07
C PRO A 433 22.83 -25.62 -20.07
N GLU A 434 23.01 -26.84 -19.54
CA GLU A 434 21.92 -27.77 -19.31
C GLU A 434 20.83 -27.13 -18.42
N ARG A 435 19.55 -27.38 -18.78
CA ARG A 435 18.38 -26.79 -18.13
C ARG A 435 18.38 -27.06 -16.62
N SER A 436 18.42 -26.00 -15.82
CA SER A 436 18.31 -26.11 -14.37
C SER A 436 16.85 -26.37 -13.97
N ALA A 437 16.63 -26.91 -12.77
CA ALA A 437 15.28 -27.06 -12.21
C ALA A 437 14.58 -25.69 -12.01
N GLU A 438 15.34 -24.60 -11.95
CA GLU A 438 14.84 -23.24 -11.74
C GLU A 438 14.18 -22.67 -13.00
N ASP A 439 14.72 -22.98 -14.18
CA ASP A 439 14.15 -22.58 -15.49
C ASP A 439 12.73 -23.13 -15.70
N GLN A 440 12.38 -24.26 -15.08
CA GLN A 440 11.05 -24.86 -15.17
C GLN A 440 10.00 -24.11 -14.32
N ASN A 441 10.42 -23.46 -13.23
CA ASN A 441 9.53 -22.71 -12.34
C ASN A 441 9.23 -21.29 -12.82
N GLU A 442 10.07 -20.76 -13.71
CA GLU A 442 9.91 -19.44 -14.33
C GLU A 442 8.74 -19.38 -15.34
N GLY A 443 8.23 -20.53 -15.79
CA GLY A 443 7.10 -20.60 -16.73
C GLY A 443 7.44 -20.01 -18.10
N THR A 444 6.50 -19.29 -18.71
CA THR A 444 6.70 -18.70 -20.05
C THR A 444 7.71 -17.55 -20.05
N ALA A 445 8.01 -16.96 -18.90
CA ALA A 445 8.99 -15.88 -18.78
C ALA A 445 10.43 -16.31 -19.06
N ALA A 446 10.74 -17.61 -18.96
CA ALA A 446 12.07 -18.16 -19.23
C ALA A 446 12.55 -17.94 -20.67
N LYS A 447 11.63 -17.84 -21.64
CA LYS A 447 11.98 -17.78 -23.07
C LYS A 447 11.26 -16.65 -23.81
N GLU A 448 11.71 -15.42 -23.60
CA GLU A 448 11.24 -14.26 -24.36
C GLU A 448 12.00 -14.08 -25.70
N SER A 449 11.28 -13.61 -26.72
CA SER A 449 11.83 -13.26 -28.03
C SER A 449 12.81 -12.08 -27.95
N GLU A 450 13.76 -12.01 -28.89
CA GLU A 450 14.63 -10.85 -29.02
C GLU A 450 13.83 -9.57 -29.33
N ALA A 451 14.27 -8.45 -28.77
CA ALA A 451 13.66 -7.16 -28.99
C ALA A 451 14.08 -6.55 -30.33
N VAL A 452 13.10 -6.15 -31.13
CA VAL A 452 13.34 -5.33 -32.33
C VAL A 452 13.67 -3.88 -31.97
N ALA A 453 14.33 -3.16 -32.89
CA ALA A 453 14.80 -1.80 -32.68
C ALA A 453 13.69 -0.85 -32.20
N GLU A 454 12.47 -0.97 -32.76
CA GLU A 454 11.35 -0.09 -32.46
C GLU A 454 10.83 -0.22 -31.03
N MET A 455 10.85 -1.45 -30.48
CA MET A 455 10.47 -1.72 -29.09
C MET A 455 11.63 -1.40 -28.13
N SER A 456 12.86 -1.76 -28.52
CA SER A 456 14.08 -1.45 -27.77
C SER A 456 14.26 0.06 -27.54
N ALA A 457 13.89 0.88 -28.53
CA ALA A 457 13.94 2.34 -28.44
C ALA A 457 12.99 2.94 -27.38
N LEU A 458 11.99 2.19 -26.90
CA LEU A 458 11.09 2.64 -25.84
C LEU A 458 11.60 2.32 -24.42
N VAL A 459 12.73 1.60 -24.30
CA VAL A 459 13.25 1.11 -23.02
C VAL A 459 14.40 2.00 -22.53
N ASN A 460 14.22 2.58 -21.34
CA ASN A 460 15.17 3.51 -20.71
C ASN A 460 15.56 3.10 -19.28
N TYR A 461 14.82 3.54 -18.25
CA TYR A 461 15.16 3.42 -16.84
C TYR A 461 14.88 2.04 -16.23
N ILE A 462 14.18 1.16 -16.95
CA ILE A 462 13.81 -0.17 -16.48
C ILE A 462 14.20 -1.18 -17.57
N GLN A 463 15.50 -1.44 -17.67
CA GLN A 463 16.10 -2.38 -18.62
C GLN A 463 16.24 -3.76 -17.97
N PRO A 464 15.41 -4.75 -18.36
CA PRO A 464 15.53 -6.11 -17.84
C PRO A 464 16.82 -6.76 -18.33
N VAL A 465 17.63 -7.24 -17.39
CA VAL A 465 18.86 -8.01 -17.63
C VAL A 465 18.83 -9.33 -16.86
N ARG A 466 19.52 -10.35 -17.38
CA ARG A 466 19.72 -11.61 -16.66
C ARG A 466 20.55 -11.33 -15.41
N PHE A 467 20.12 -11.86 -14.27
CA PHE A 467 20.89 -11.76 -13.04
C PHE A 467 22.04 -12.77 -13.05
N HIS A 468 23.25 -12.33 -12.72
CA HIS A 468 24.43 -13.18 -12.60
C HIS A 468 24.84 -13.35 -11.13
N SER A 469 25.22 -12.25 -10.48
CA SER A 469 25.52 -12.21 -9.05
C SER A 469 25.37 -10.79 -8.51
N PHE A 470 25.26 -10.64 -7.19
CA PHE A 470 25.22 -9.31 -6.56
C PHE A 470 26.51 -8.52 -6.80
N GLU A 471 27.67 -9.19 -6.77
CA GLU A 471 28.97 -8.57 -7.05
C GLU A 471 29.07 -8.08 -8.50
N HIS A 472 28.59 -8.86 -9.47
CA HIS A 472 28.57 -8.44 -10.87
C HIS A 472 27.71 -7.19 -11.08
N ALA A 473 26.51 -7.18 -10.48
CA ALA A 473 25.61 -6.04 -10.57
C ALA A 473 26.19 -4.78 -9.90
N GLU A 474 26.87 -4.95 -8.76
CA GLU A 474 27.59 -3.88 -8.06
C GLU A 474 28.74 -3.30 -8.88
N LYS A 475 29.58 -4.15 -9.49
CA LYS A 475 30.70 -3.71 -10.35
C LYS A 475 30.23 -2.92 -11.57
N ARG A 476 29.08 -3.27 -12.14
CA ARG A 476 28.52 -2.56 -13.29
C ARG A 476 27.95 -1.19 -12.93
N ASP A 477 27.46 -1.04 -11.69
CA ASP A 477 26.92 0.19 -11.13
C ASP A 477 25.84 0.89 -11.99
N ARG A 478 24.96 0.10 -12.64
CA ARG A 478 23.92 0.60 -13.56
C ARG A 478 22.54 0.54 -12.92
N SER A 479 22.10 1.62 -12.26
CA SER A 479 20.79 1.70 -11.58
C SER A 479 19.57 1.48 -12.49
N TYR A 480 19.70 1.72 -13.80
CA TYR A 480 18.63 1.51 -14.78
C TYR A 480 18.47 0.05 -15.22
N GLU A 481 19.38 -0.84 -14.83
CA GLU A 481 19.25 -2.28 -15.03
C GLU A 481 18.38 -2.87 -13.90
N ILE A 482 17.48 -3.79 -14.26
CA ILE A 482 16.58 -4.49 -13.34
C ILE A 482 16.64 -5.99 -13.60
N SER A 483 16.61 -6.78 -12.53
CA SER A 483 16.43 -8.24 -12.61
C SER A 483 15.04 -8.64 -12.11
N SER A 484 14.44 -9.63 -12.78
CA SER A 484 13.18 -10.25 -12.39
C SER A 484 13.46 -11.66 -11.89
N PHE A 485 12.91 -12.01 -10.73
CA PHE A 485 13.14 -13.28 -10.06
C PHE A 485 11.82 -13.99 -9.83
N VAL A 486 11.76 -15.29 -10.13
CA VAL A 486 10.69 -16.15 -9.63
C VAL A 486 10.83 -16.30 -8.11
N GLU A 487 9.73 -16.42 -7.38
CA GLU A 487 9.72 -16.45 -5.91
C GLU A 487 10.70 -17.48 -5.31
N THR A 488 10.92 -18.62 -5.97
CA THR A 488 11.82 -19.69 -5.50
C THR A 488 13.27 -19.25 -5.56
N GLN A 489 13.70 -18.66 -6.68
CA GLN A 489 15.03 -18.11 -6.87
C GLN A 489 15.29 -16.95 -5.91
N ALA A 490 14.33 -16.02 -5.79
CA ALA A 490 14.42 -14.91 -4.86
C ALA A 490 14.52 -15.38 -3.39
N THR A 491 13.83 -16.46 -3.05
CA THR A 491 13.88 -17.05 -1.71
C THR A 491 15.26 -17.67 -1.43
N ASN A 492 15.89 -18.32 -2.41
CA ASN A 492 17.24 -18.87 -2.27
C ASN A 492 18.27 -17.74 -2.08
N LEU A 493 18.23 -16.71 -2.92
CA LEU A 493 19.10 -15.53 -2.81
C LEU A 493 18.94 -14.83 -1.46
N LEU A 494 17.71 -14.69 -0.95
CA LEU A 494 17.46 -14.09 0.35
C LEU A 494 18.01 -14.93 1.52
N LYS A 495 18.03 -16.27 1.40
CA LYS A 495 18.59 -17.14 2.43
C LYS A 495 20.11 -17.14 2.44
N GLU A 496 20.71 -17.14 1.26
CA GLU A 496 22.17 -17.26 1.12
C GLU A 496 22.88 -15.92 1.29
N HIS A 497 22.29 -14.83 0.76
CA HIS A 497 22.92 -13.51 0.66
C HIS A 497 21.94 -12.36 1.02
N PRO A 498 21.39 -12.34 2.24
CA PRO A 498 20.34 -11.39 2.63
C PRO A 498 20.80 -9.92 2.62
N VAL A 499 22.01 -9.65 3.11
CA VAL A 499 22.55 -8.29 3.24
C VAL A 499 22.89 -7.71 1.86
N GLU A 500 23.47 -8.54 1.00
CA GLU A 500 23.79 -8.21 -0.38
C GLU A 500 22.50 -7.91 -1.17
N PHE A 501 21.43 -8.68 -0.95
CA PHE A 501 20.15 -8.41 -1.60
C PHE A 501 19.55 -7.07 -1.19
N VAL A 502 19.61 -6.72 0.11
CA VAL A 502 19.22 -5.39 0.59
C VAL A 502 20.05 -4.29 -0.07
N ASN A 503 21.37 -4.48 -0.16
CA ASN A 503 22.28 -3.50 -0.77
C ASN A 503 22.06 -3.34 -2.28
N TYR A 504 21.79 -4.43 -3.01
CA TYR A 504 21.38 -4.40 -4.41
C TYR A 504 20.13 -3.51 -4.58
N ASN A 505 19.13 -3.69 -3.72
CA ASN A 505 17.88 -2.92 -3.77
C ASN A 505 18.01 -1.45 -3.34
N LYS A 506 19.17 -1.00 -2.86
CA LYS A 506 19.49 0.42 -2.64
C LYS A 506 19.92 1.14 -3.91
N ARG A 507 20.33 0.41 -4.94
CA ARG A 507 20.82 0.99 -6.20
C ARG A 507 19.96 0.64 -7.40
N GLN A 508 19.42 -0.58 -7.42
CA GLN A 508 18.68 -1.15 -8.54
C GLN A 508 17.27 -1.59 -8.12
N LEU A 509 16.43 -1.82 -9.11
CA LEU A 509 15.12 -2.43 -8.91
C LEU A 509 15.23 -3.95 -8.95
N SER A 510 14.37 -4.62 -8.19
CA SER A 510 14.07 -6.04 -8.33
C SER A 510 12.57 -6.25 -8.50
N ARG A 511 12.21 -7.20 -9.37
CA ARG A 511 10.82 -7.66 -9.53
C ARG A 511 10.71 -9.11 -9.09
N ILE A 512 9.79 -9.39 -8.18
CA ILE A 512 9.49 -10.76 -7.73
C ILE A 512 8.14 -11.18 -8.28
N TYR A 513 8.01 -12.41 -8.79
CA TYR A 513 6.74 -12.93 -9.30
C TYR A 513 6.47 -14.38 -8.88
N PRO A 514 5.19 -14.80 -8.82
CA PRO A 514 4.81 -16.14 -8.37
C PRO A 514 5.33 -17.22 -9.33
N SER A 515 5.68 -18.38 -8.79
CA SER A 515 6.08 -19.57 -9.55
C SER A 515 4.94 -20.08 -10.44
N GLY A 516 5.29 -20.63 -11.62
CA GLY A 516 4.35 -21.32 -12.51
C GLY A 516 3.61 -22.49 -11.85
N THR A 517 4.11 -23.03 -10.74
CA THR A 517 3.44 -24.08 -9.95
C THR A 517 2.16 -23.61 -9.26
N ARG A 518 1.99 -22.29 -9.08
CA ARG A 518 0.79 -21.68 -8.47
C ARG A 518 -0.37 -21.55 -9.47
N VAL A 519 -0.76 -22.68 -10.07
CA VAL A 519 -1.82 -22.75 -11.09
C VAL A 519 -3.16 -22.19 -10.63
N SER A 520 -3.46 -22.31 -9.33
CA SER A 520 -4.65 -21.75 -8.68
C SER A 520 -4.61 -20.23 -8.46
N SER A 521 -3.57 -19.54 -8.95
CA SER A 521 -3.36 -18.10 -8.76
C SER A 521 -3.17 -17.69 -7.30
N SER A 522 -2.71 -18.59 -6.43
CA SER A 522 -2.34 -18.24 -5.04
C SER A 522 -1.20 -17.23 -4.99
N ASN A 523 -1.10 -16.48 -3.90
CA ASN A 523 0.00 -15.54 -3.65
C ASN A 523 0.98 -16.10 -2.62
N TYR A 524 2.23 -15.68 -2.76
CA TYR A 524 3.24 -15.79 -1.72
C TYR A 524 3.12 -14.64 -0.70
N MET A 525 3.87 -14.70 0.38
CA MET A 525 3.87 -13.66 1.41
C MET A 525 4.76 -12.48 0.96
N PRO A 526 4.21 -11.31 0.59
CA PRO A 526 5.01 -10.21 0.04
C PRO A 526 6.00 -9.64 1.06
N GLN A 527 5.65 -9.68 2.36
CA GLN A 527 6.52 -9.20 3.44
C GLN A 527 7.93 -9.79 3.40
N VAL A 528 8.07 -11.05 2.99
CA VAL A 528 9.36 -11.74 2.89
C VAL A 528 10.35 -10.95 2.03
N PHE A 529 9.90 -10.43 0.88
CA PHE A 529 10.79 -9.70 -0.03
C PHE A 529 10.75 -8.18 0.21
N TRP A 530 9.70 -7.64 0.85
CA TRP A 530 9.76 -6.26 1.35
C TRP A 530 10.86 -6.11 2.42
N ASN A 531 11.08 -7.13 3.25
CA ASN A 531 12.20 -7.19 4.21
C ASN A 531 13.58 -7.10 3.52
N ALA A 532 13.69 -7.60 2.28
CA ALA A 532 14.91 -7.49 1.47
C ALA A 532 14.99 -6.18 0.67
N GLY A 533 13.99 -5.31 0.76
CA GLY A 533 13.95 -4.03 0.04
C GLY A 533 13.48 -4.12 -1.41
N CYS A 534 12.97 -5.29 -1.83
CA CYS A 534 12.46 -5.51 -3.18
C CYS A 534 11.25 -4.62 -3.45
N GLN A 535 11.24 -3.95 -4.61
CA GLN A 535 10.28 -2.88 -4.90
C GLN A 535 9.03 -3.41 -5.61
N LEU A 536 9.22 -4.24 -6.65
CA LEU A 536 8.14 -4.68 -7.53
C LEU A 536 7.71 -6.11 -7.18
N ILE A 537 7.02 -6.27 -6.05
CA ILE A 537 6.50 -7.57 -5.59
C ILE A 537 5.16 -7.85 -6.27
N ALA A 538 5.21 -8.58 -7.39
CA ALA A 538 4.04 -8.83 -8.22
C ALA A 538 3.16 -9.94 -7.63
N LEU A 539 1.88 -9.62 -7.41
CA LEU A 539 0.87 -10.54 -6.88
C LEU A 539 -0.29 -10.77 -7.87
N ASN A 540 -1.00 -11.89 -7.73
CA ASN A 540 -2.21 -12.24 -8.45
C ASN A 540 -3.43 -11.52 -7.83
N PHE A 541 -3.86 -10.40 -8.43
CA PHE A 541 -4.93 -9.51 -7.91
C PHE A 541 -6.33 -10.15 -7.91
N GLN A 542 -6.53 -11.18 -8.73
CA GLN A 542 -7.76 -11.95 -8.78
C GLN A 542 -7.97 -12.84 -7.55
N THR A 543 -6.95 -13.04 -6.72
CA THR A 543 -7.00 -13.88 -5.52
C THR A 543 -6.82 -13.04 -4.27
N LEU A 544 -7.88 -12.90 -3.47
CA LEU A 544 -7.90 -12.08 -2.25
C LEU A 544 -7.45 -12.85 -0.99
N ASP A 545 -6.36 -13.60 -1.12
CA ASP A 545 -5.74 -14.31 0.00
C ASP A 545 -4.96 -13.35 0.93
N LEU A 546 -4.30 -13.90 1.95
CA LEU A 546 -3.57 -13.12 2.95
C LEU A 546 -2.52 -12.19 2.34
N GLY A 547 -1.80 -12.63 1.30
CA GLY A 547 -0.77 -11.82 0.64
C GLY A 547 -1.39 -10.59 -0.03
N MET A 548 -2.52 -10.78 -0.74
CA MET A 548 -3.25 -9.68 -1.36
C MET A 548 -3.90 -8.74 -0.35
N GLN A 549 -4.47 -9.28 0.74
CA GLN A 549 -5.03 -8.48 1.83
C GLN A 549 -3.97 -7.52 2.38
N LEU A 550 -2.77 -8.03 2.72
CA LEU A 550 -1.65 -7.23 3.21
C LEU A 550 -1.25 -6.13 2.21
N ASN A 551 -1.12 -6.48 0.93
CA ASN A 551 -0.80 -5.55 -0.14
C ASN A 551 -1.82 -4.39 -0.24
N LEU A 552 -3.11 -4.70 -0.30
CA LEU A 552 -4.18 -3.69 -0.35
C LEU A 552 -4.21 -2.82 0.91
N GLY A 553 -3.92 -3.41 2.07
CA GLY A 553 -3.89 -2.71 3.35
C GLY A 553 -2.77 -1.68 3.47
N ILE A 554 -1.54 -2.01 3.04
CA ILE A 554 -0.42 -1.07 3.14
C ILE A 554 -0.45 0.01 2.06
N PHE A 555 -0.88 -0.33 0.85
CA PHE A 555 -0.98 0.64 -0.25
C PHE A 555 -2.25 1.51 -0.17
N GLU A 556 -3.04 1.38 0.90
CA GLU A 556 -4.05 2.38 1.26
C GLU A 556 -3.42 3.70 1.73
N PHE A 557 -2.22 3.63 2.33
CA PHE A 557 -1.51 4.78 2.87
C PHE A 557 -0.82 5.60 1.78
N ASN A 558 -0.30 6.77 2.15
CA ASN A 558 0.39 7.69 1.23
C ASN A 558 -0.46 8.09 0.01
N GLY A 559 -1.72 8.47 0.26
CA GLY A 559 -2.64 8.97 -0.75
C GLY A 559 -3.13 7.91 -1.75
N ARG A 560 -2.98 6.61 -1.47
CA ARG A 560 -3.17 5.53 -2.45
C ARG A 560 -2.35 5.72 -3.74
N SER A 561 -1.18 6.36 -3.60
CA SER A 561 -0.26 6.59 -4.71
C SER A 561 0.24 5.30 -5.36
N GLY A 562 0.24 4.18 -4.62
CA GLY A 562 0.88 2.93 -5.03
C GLY A 562 2.38 2.90 -4.76
N TYR A 563 2.92 3.93 -4.10
CA TYR A 563 4.33 4.08 -3.74
C TYR A 563 4.46 4.31 -2.24
N LEU A 564 5.28 3.51 -1.56
CA LEU A 564 5.61 3.68 -0.15
C LEU A 564 7.12 3.81 0.00
N LEU A 565 7.59 4.89 0.61
CA LEU A 565 9.02 5.10 0.82
C LEU A 565 9.57 4.02 1.76
N LYS A 566 10.69 3.40 1.38
CA LYS A 566 11.38 2.42 2.22
C LYS A 566 12.00 3.09 3.46
N PRO A 567 12.12 2.37 4.58
CA PRO A 567 12.85 2.88 5.75
C PRO A 567 14.30 3.27 5.43
N ASP A 568 14.85 4.23 6.18
CA ASP A 568 16.13 4.88 5.89
C ASP A 568 17.31 3.92 5.73
N PHE A 569 17.42 2.90 6.59
CA PHE A 569 18.48 1.89 6.56
C PHE A 569 18.42 0.97 5.32
N MET A 570 17.26 0.91 4.64
CA MET A 570 17.09 0.18 3.38
C MET A 570 17.37 1.04 2.14
N ARG A 571 17.78 2.30 2.33
CA ARG A 571 18.06 3.28 1.27
C ARG A 571 19.49 3.81 1.34
N ARG A 572 19.97 4.06 2.55
CA ARG A 572 21.30 4.61 2.82
C ARG A 572 22.42 3.64 2.44
N ALA A 573 23.36 4.11 1.64
CA ALA A 573 24.53 3.33 1.19
C ALA A 573 25.51 3.03 2.33
N ASP A 574 25.61 3.91 3.32
CA ASP A 574 26.55 3.80 4.45
C ASP A 574 26.08 2.86 5.57
N ARG A 575 24.83 2.40 5.51
CA ARG A 575 24.25 1.49 6.52
C ARG A 575 24.21 0.08 5.98
N LYS A 576 24.57 -0.92 6.78
CA LYS A 576 24.29 -2.34 6.47
C LYS A 576 23.10 -2.81 7.31
N PHE A 577 22.25 -3.65 6.72
CA PHE A 577 21.06 -4.15 7.37
C PHE A 577 20.87 -5.63 7.03
N ASP A 578 20.75 -6.44 8.07
CA ASP A 578 20.40 -7.84 7.95
C ASP A 578 18.90 -8.03 8.28
N PRO A 579 18.08 -8.44 7.30
CA PRO A 579 16.65 -8.67 7.51
C PRO A 579 16.35 -9.82 8.49
N PHE A 580 17.32 -10.66 8.85
CA PHE A 580 17.15 -11.76 9.82
C PHE A 580 17.62 -11.40 11.23
N THR A 581 18.02 -10.16 11.48
CA THR A 581 18.44 -9.74 12.82
C THR A 581 17.33 -9.92 13.87
N GLU A 582 17.69 -10.55 15.00
CA GLU A 582 16.81 -10.71 16.16
C GLU A 582 17.09 -9.66 17.25
N SER A 583 18.24 -8.99 17.18
CA SER A 583 18.67 -7.95 18.11
C SER A 583 18.19 -6.57 17.66
N THR A 584 18.14 -5.61 18.60
CA THR A 584 17.87 -4.21 18.25
C THR A 584 19.00 -3.70 17.36
N VAL A 585 18.66 -3.04 16.26
CA VAL A 585 19.64 -2.48 15.32
C VAL A 585 19.99 -1.06 15.75
N ASP A 586 21.29 -0.72 15.72
CA ASP A 586 21.76 0.62 16.06
C ASP A 586 21.11 1.69 15.17
N GLY A 587 20.61 2.77 15.80
CA GLY A 587 19.88 3.84 15.14
C GLY A 587 18.39 3.55 14.85
N ILE A 588 17.88 2.37 15.19
CA ILE A 588 16.45 2.04 15.09
C ILE A 588 15.84 1.96 16.50
N ILE A 589 14.75 2.70 16.70
CA ILE A 589 13.98 2.64 17.95
C ILE A 589 13.00 1.46 17.83
N ALA A 590 13.32 0.36 18.50
CA ALA A 590 12.42 -0.78 18.62
C ALA A 590 11.19 -0.40 19.47
N GLY A 591 10.07 -1.08 19.23
CA GLY A 591 8.79 -0.81 19.89
C GLY A 591 8.23 -1.98 20.69
N THR A 592 7.30 -1.70 21.58
CA THR A 592 6.38 -2.67 22.16
C THR A 592 4.96 -2.29 21.75
N VAL A 593 4.21 -3.26 21.24
CA VAL A 593 2.79 -3.08 20.92
C VAL A 593 1.96 -4.05 21.73
N SER A 594 0.87 -3.57 22.31
CA SER A 594 -0.09 -4.40 23.02
C SER A 594 -1.51 -4.08 22.58
N ILE A 595 -2.31 -5.11 22.33
CA ILE A 595 -3.70 -4.96 21.89
C ILE A 595 -4.59 -5.84 22.77
N ARG A 596 -5.52 -5.21 23.47
CA ARG A 596 -6.64 -5.89 24.16
C ARG A 596 -7.88 -5.79 23.29
N ILE A 597 -8.42 -6.93 22.89
CA ILE A 597 -9.70 -7.02 22.19
C ILE A 597 -10.81 -7.01 23.24
N ILE A 598 -11.62 -5.95 23.28
CA ILE A 598 -12.65 -5.78 24.31
C ILE A 598 -13.97 -6.33 23.81
N SER A 599 -14.50 -5.79 22.70
CA SER A 599 -15.80 -6.19 22.16
C SER A 599 -15.88 -5.98 20.64
N GLY A 600 -16.89 -6.57 20.01
CA GLY A 600 -17.26 -6.31 18.62
C GLY A 600 -18.70 -5.84 18.49
N GLN A 601 -19.03 -5.20 17.37
CA GLN A 601 -20.38 -4.72 17.08
C GLN A 601 -20.80 -5.15 15.67
N PHE A 602 -21.98 -5.74 15.56
CA PHE A 602 -22.62 -6.19 14.32
C PHE A 602 -21.71 -7.02 13.41
N LEU A 603 -20.88 -7.89 13.99
CA LEU A 603 -19.86 -8.67 13.28
C LEU A 603 -20.47 -9.62 12.24
N THR A 604 -21.64 -10.18 12.54
CA THR A 604 -22.36 -11.09 11.66
C THR A 604 -23.86 -11.01 11.93
N ASP A 605 -24.66 -11.23 10.89
CA ASP A 605 -26.11 -11.36 10.98
C ASP A 605 -26.56 -12.82 11.16
N LYS A 606 -25.61 -13.76 11.12
CA LYS A 606 -25.82 -15.19 11.36
C LYS A 606 -25.67 -15.53 12.83
N HIS A 607 -26.39 -16.56 13.24
CA HIS A 607 -26.33 -17.09 14.60
C HIS A 607 -25.15 -18.08 14.75
N VAL A 608 -23.93 -17.56 14.63
CA VAL A 608 -22.66 -18.31 14.70
C VAL A 608 -21.75 -17.74 15.79
N GLY A 609 -20.79 -18.54 16.26
CA GLY A 609 -19.74 -18.03 17.15
C GLY A 609 -18.74 -17.14 16.40
N THR A 610 -18.15 -16.16 17.09
CA THR A 610 -17.09 -15.31 16.51
C THR A 610 -15.87 -15.25 17.41
N TYR A 611 -14.69 -15.11 16.81
CA TYR A 611 -13.42 -14.84 17.50
C TYR A 611 -12.57 -13.84 16.73
N VAL A 612 -11.59 -13.24 17.40
CA VAL A 612 -10.66 -12.28 16.81
C VAL A 612 -9.24 -12.84 16.86
N GLU A 613 -8.53 -12.73 15.74
CA GLU A 613 -7.11 -13.02 15.62
C GLU A 613 -6.32 -11.74 15.41
N VAL A 614 -5.15 -11.65 16.03
CA VAL A 614 -4.24 -10.50 15.90
C VAL A 614 -2.86 -11.02 15.51
N ASP A 615 -2.49 -10.80 14.27
CA ASP A 615 -1.19 -11.16 13.73
C ASP A 615 -0.32 -9.90 13.53
N MET A 616 1.00 -10.08 13.59
CA MET A 616 1.97 -9.07 13.15
C MET A 616 2.82 -9.63 12.01
N TYR A 617 3.04 -8.82 10.98
CA TYR A 617 3.88 -9.13 9.82
C TYR A 617 4.94 -8.04 9.70
N GLY A 618 6.21 -8.43 9.56
CA GLY A 618 7.34 -7.50 9.49
C GLY A 618 8.60 -8.29 9.18
N LEU A 619 9.71 -7.98 9.85
CA LEU A 619 10.87 -8.87 9.87
C LEU A 619 10.50 -10.27 10.40
N PRO A 620 11.29 -11.32 10.11
CA PRO A 620 11.09 -12.64 10.69
C PRO A 620 11.00 -12.61 12.22
N ALA A 621 11.85 -11.81 12.88
CA ALA A 621 11.85 -11.63 14.33
C ALA A 621 10.58 -10.94 14.87
N ASP A 622 9.93 -10.10 14.06
CA ASP A 622 8.73 -9.34 14.43
C ASP A 622 7.43 -10.07 14.05
N THR A 623 7.54 -11.06 13.15
CA THR A 623 6.38 -11.74 12.59
C THR A 623 5.82 -12.75 13.58
N VAL A 624 4.58 -12.53 14.00
CA VAL A 624 3.84 -13.42 14.91
C VAL A 624 2.50 -13.75 14.27
N ARG A 625 2.29 -15.04 13.96
CA ARG A 625 1.11 -15.52 13.23
C ARG A 625 0.39 -16.61 14.00
N ARG A 626 -0.95 -16.58 14.00
CA ARG A 626 -1.83 -17.63 14.58
C ARG A 626 -1.55 -17.93 16.06
N ARG A 627 -0.87 -17.03 16.76
CA ARG A 627 -0.54 -17.16 18.19
C ARG A 627 -1.58 -16.49 19.06
N PHE A 628 -2.02 -15.30 18.67
CA PHE A 628 -2.95 -14.49 19.43
C PHE A 628 -4.35 -14.58 18.84
N ARG A 629 -5.22 -15.25 19.58
CA ARG A 629 -6.61 -15.49 19.23
C ARG A 629 -7.45 -15.43 20.50
N THR A 630 -8.55 -14.71 20.45
CA THR A 630 -9.52 -14.68 21.56
C THR A 630 -10.28 -16.00 21.64
N ARG A 631 -10.92 -16.28 22.77
CA ARG A 631 -11.96 -17.31 22.82
C ARG A 631 -13.10 -16.97 21.86
N THR A 632 -13.76 -18.01 21.40
CA THR A 632 -14.97 -17.87 20.57
C THR A 632 -16.15 -17.51 21.46
N VAL A 633 -16.80 -16.38 21.17
CA VAL A 633 -18.08 -16.00 21.80
C VAL A 633 -19.20 -16.64 20.97
N PRO A 634 -19.97 -17.60 21.52
CA PRO A 634 -20.98 -18.32 20.77
C PRO A 634 -22.22 -17.45 20.54
N ALA A 635 -22.83 -17.57 19.35
CA ALA A 635 -24.20 -17.12 19.07
C ALA A 635 -24.50 -15.64 19.41
N ASN A 636 -23.51 -14.75 19.33
CA ASN A 636 -23.70 -13.32 19.53
C ASN A 636 -22.98 -12.53 18.43
N GLY A 637 -23.72 -12.15 17.39
CA GLY A 637 -23.21 -11.33 16.29
C GLY A 637 -23.39 -9.83 16.49
N ILE A 638 -24.28 -9.40 17.40
CA ILE A 638 -24.62 -7.99 17.61
C ILE A 638 -23.59 -7.28 18.50
N ASN A 639 -23.22 -7.88 19.61
CA ASN A 639 -22.39 -7.26 20.64
C ASN A 639 -21.54 -8.27 21.43
N PRO A 640 -20.73 -9.12 20.78
CA PRO A 640 -19.84 -10.04 21.50
C PRO A 640 -18.82 -9.27 22.33
N VAL A 641 -18.64 -9.68 23.59
CA VAL A 641 -17.60 -9.17 24.49
C VAL A 641 -16.58 -10.29 24.69
N TYR A 642 -15.32 -10.00 24.38
CA TYR A 642 -14.20 -10.92 24.55
C TYR A 642 -13.48 -10.62 25.86
N ASP A 643 -13.07 -9.36 26.01
CA ASP A 643 -12.41 -8.75 27.17
C ASP A 643 -11.36 -9.63 27.88
N GLU A 644 -10.44 -10.18 27.09
CA GLU A 644 -9.35 -11.03 27.57
C GLU A 644 -8.07 -10.23 27.89
N GLU A 645 -7.06 -10.93 28.42
CA GLU A 645 -5.73 -10.36 28.59
C GLU A 645 -5.17 -9.81 27.27
N PRO A 646 -4.43 -8.69 27.31
CA PRO A 646 -3.88 -8.11 26.10
C PRO A 646 -2.88 -9.04 25.40
N PHE A 647 -2.92 -9.03 24.08
CA PHE A 647 -1.89 -9.62 23.24
C PHE A 647 -0.67 -8.69 23.23
N ILE A 648 0.51 -9.22 23.57
CA ILE A 648 1.72 -8.41 23.76
C ILE A 648 2.79 -8.83 22.74
N PHE A 649 3.12 -7.89 21.86
CA PHE A 649 4.29 -7.94 20.98
C PHE A 649 5.42 -7.21 21.71
N LYS A 650 6.13 -7.95 22.59
CA LYS A 650 7.09 -7.38 23.55
C LYS A 650 8.19 -6.58 22.87
N LYS A 651 8.75 -7.13 21.80
CA LYS A 651 9.87 -6.56 21.05
C LYS A 651 9.51 -6.58 19.56
N VAL A 652 9.33 -5.39 19.00
CA VAL A 652 9.20 -5.14 17.57
C VAL A 652 10.49 -4.44 17.15
N VAL A 653 11.42 -5.20 16.57
CA VAL A 653 12.74 -4.76 16.15
C VAL A 653 12.64 -3.62 15.14
N LEU A 654 11.74 -3.73 14.17
CA LEU A 654 11.60 -2.77 13.08
C LEU A 654 10.15 -2.30 12.89
N PRO A 655 9.67 -1.35 13.72
CA PRO A 655 8.31 -0.84 13.64
C PRO A 655 7.91 -0.27 12.28
N ASP A 656 8.84 0.38 11.57
CA ASP A 656 8.60 1.01 10.26
C ASP A 656 8.14 0.02 9.17
N LEU A 657 8.54 -1.24 9.31
CA LEU A 657 8.22 -2.30 8.35
C LEU A 657 7.12 -3.24 8.87
N ALA A 658 6.75 -3.11 10.15
CA ALA A 658 5.79 -3.96 10.81
C ALA A 658 4.35 -3.46 10.61
N VAL A 659 3.45 -4.41 10.33
CA VAL A 659 2.02 -4.19 10.19
C VAL A 659 1.24 -5.17 11.05
N LEU A 660 0.21 -4.66 11.71
CA LEU A 660 -0.75 -5.45 12.46
C LEU A 660 -1.93 -5.80 11.57
N ARG A 661 -2.35 -7.06 11.63
CA ARG A 661 -3.58 -7.56 10.99
C ARG A 661 -4.52 -8.05 12.08
N ILE A 662 -5.66 -7.38 12.21
CA ILE A 662 -6.74 -7.79 13.10
C ILE A 662 -7.84 -8.38 12.23
N SER A 663 -8.17 -9.65 12.43
CA SER A 663 -9.22 -10.34 11.68
C SER A 663 -10.27 -10.95 12.59
N VAL A 664 -11.53 -10.83 12.18
CA VAL A 664 -12.67 -11.47 12.83
C VAL A 664 -13.09 -12.66 11.98
N CYS A 665 -13.19 -13.82 12.61
CA CYS A 665 -13.61 -15.05 11.97
C CYS A 665 -14.84 -15.64 12.69
N ASP A 666 -15.63 -16.42 11.96
CA ASP A 666 -16.64 -17.27 12.56
C ASP A 666 -16.04 -18.58 13.10
N ASP A 667 -16.83 -19.35 13.86
CA ASP A 667 -16.44 -20.65 14.41
C ASP A 667 -15.94 -21.68 13.38
N SER A 668 -16.34 -21.57 12.12
CA SER A 668 -15.84 -22.39 11.01
C SER A 668 -14.47 -21.95 10.47
N GLY A 669 -13.96 -20.81 10.93
CA GLY A 669 -12.72 -20.19 10.44
C GLY A 669 -12.91 -19.32 9.21
N LYS A 670 -14.15 -19.02 8.82
CA LYS A 670 -14.42 -18.10 7.72
C LYS A 670 -14.18 -16.67 8.17
N LEU A 671 -13.45 -15.91 7.37
CA LEU A 671 -13.23 -14.49 7.58
C LEU A 671 -14.56 -13.70 7.44
N LEU A 672 -14.88 -12.90 8.46
CA LEU A 672 -16.02 -11.97 8.48
C LEU A 672 -15.59 -10.54 8.14
N GLY A 673 -14.37 -10.18 8.52
CA GLY A 673 -13.76 -8.89 8.19
C GLY A 673 -12.38 -8.75 8.80
N HIS A 674 -11.58 -7.83 8.28
CA HIS A 674 -10.24 -7.58 8.78
C HIS A 674 -9.86 -6.11 8.72
N ARG A 675 -8.76 -5.75 9.37
CA ARG A 675 -8.10 -4.45 9.24
C ARG A 675 -6.58 -4.65 9.31
N ILE A 676 -5.86 -3.95 8.44
CA ILE A 676 -4.41 -3.88 8.44
C ILE A 676 -4.00 -2.48 8.85
N LEU A 677 -3.08 -2.39 9.81
CA LEU A 677 -2.64 -1.16 10.44
C LEU A 677 -1.11 -1.17 10.57
N PRO A 678 -0.38 -0.24 9.94
CA PRO A 678 1.06 -0.08 10.17
C PRO A 678 1.33 0.19 11.65
N VAL A 679 2.38 -0.39 12.22
CA VAL A 679 2.73 -0.15 13.63
C VAL A 679 3.07 1.33 13.86
N VAL A 680 3.74 1.94 12.90
CA VAL A 680 3.97 3.39 12.88
C VAL A 680 2.66 4.12 12.56
N GLY A 681 2.30 5.04 13.44
CA GLY A 681 1.07 5.83 13.32
C GLY A 681 -0.15 5.23 14.05
N LEU A 682 -0.03 4.06 14.67
CA LEU A 682 -1.02 3.56 15.63
C LEU A 682 -1.12 4.50 16.83
N ARG A 683 -2.35 4.90 17.15
CA ARG A 683 -2.65 5.71 18.34
C ARG A 683 -3.09 4.80 19.50
N PRO A 684 -2.48 4.89 20.70
CA PRO A 684 -2.87 4.08 21.85
C PRO A 684 -4.22 4.51 22.45
N GLY A 685 -4.66 3.80 23.47
CA GLY A 685 -5.90 4.00 24.20
C GLY A 685 -7.06 3.23 23.62
N TYR A 686 -8.26 3.62 24.01
CA TYR A 686 -9.52 3.02 23.57
C TYR A 686 -9.90 3.52 22.17
N ARG A 687 -10.04 2.58 21.24
CA ARG A 687 -10.25 2.85 19.80
C ARG A 687 -11.32 1.94 19.21
N HIS A 688 -12.10 2.50 18.29
CA HIS A 688 -12.93 1.69 17.38
C HIS A 688 -12.15 1.40 16.10
N ILE A 689 -12.26 0.16 15.61
CA ILE A 689 -11.68 -0.30 14.36
C ILE A 689 -12.80 -0.76 13.44
N SER A 690 -13.10 0.04 12.41
CA SER A 690 -14.03 -0.33 11.35
C SER A 690 -13.40 -1.41 10.46
N LEU A 691 -14.09 -2.54 10.35
CA LEU A 691 -13.61 -3.70 9.61
C LEU A 691 -13.82 -3.55 8.10
N ARG A 692 -13.05 -4.32 7.34
CA ARG A 692 -13.08 -4.35 5.88
C ARG A 692 -13.28 -5.76 5.35
N ASN A 693 -13.83 -5.86 4.15
CA ASN A 693 -13.86 -7.13 3.41
C ASN A 693 -12.46 -7.47 2.85
N GLU A 694 -12.34 -8.59 2.15
CA GLU A 694 -11.09 -9.10 1.60
C GLU A 694 -10.46 -8.18 0.53
N SER A 695 -11.25 -7.34 -0.14
CA SER A 695 -10.77 -6.37 -1.13
C SER A 695 -10.37 -5.02 -0.51
N GLY A 696 -10.38 -4.91 0.82
CA GLY A 696 -10.04 -3.69 1.53
C GLY A 696 -11.12 -2.60 1.44
N GLN A 697 -12.36 -2.94 1.11
CA GLN A 697 -13.51 -2.01 1.18
C GLN A 697 -14.12 -2.00 2.59
N PRO A 698 -14.53 -0.83 3.11
CA PRO A 698 -15.10 -0.72 4.45
C PRO A 698 -16.47 -1.40 4.55
N LEU A 699 -16.65 -2.19 5.61
CA LEU A 699 -17.94 -2.77 5.98
C LEU A 699 -18.83 -1.71 6.67
N LEU A 700 -20.15 -1.89 6.62
CA LEU A 700 -21.08 -0.84 7.04
C LEU A 700 -21.20 -0.70 8.56
N LEU A 701 -21.29 -1.80 9.31
CA LEU A 701 -21.57 -1.78 10.76
C LEU A 701 -20.52 -2.50 11.60
N GLN A 702 -19.78 -3.42 10.97
CA GLN A 702 -18.80 -4.30 11.58
C GLN A 702 -17.64 -3.48 12.16
N THR A 703 -17.60 -3.39 13.49
CA THR A 703 -16.59 -2.63 14.24
C THR A 703 -16.07 -3.44 15.41
N LEU A 704 -14.79 -3.25 15.75
CA LEU A 704 -14.20 -3.75 16.99
C LEU A 704 -13.91 -2.59 17.93
N PHE A 705 -14.05 -2.81 19.22
CA PHE A 705 -13.60 -1.91 20.27
C PHE A 705 -12.40 -2.53 20.98
N VAL A 706 -11.29 -1.81 20.98
CA VAL A 706 -9.99 -2.31 21.45
C VAL A 706 -9.32 -1.29 22.35
N HIS A 707 -8.39 -1.76 23.19
CA HIS A 707 -7.42 -0.91 23.86
C HIS A 707 -6.03 -1.21 23.32
N VAL A 708 -5.34 -0.18 22.83
CA VAL A 708 -4.01 -0.29 22.22
C VAL A 708 -2.99 0.38 23.14
N THR A 709 -1.84 -0.24 23.35
CA THR A 709 -0.69 0.39 24.00
C THR A 709 0.48 0.32 23.03
N VAL A 710 1.13 1.46 22.83
CA VAL A 710 2.37 1.57 22.06
C VAL A 710 3.40 2.30 22.93
N LYS A 711 4.62 1.78 22.97
CA LYS A 711 5.74 2.37 23.71
C LYS A 711 7.06 2.00 23.05
N ASP A 712 8.10 2.75 23.35
CA ASP A 712 9.46 2.37 22.96
C ASP A 712 9.89 1.14 23.76
N TYR A 713 10.60 0.24 23.11
CA TYR A 713 11.12 -0.97 23.73
C TYR A 713 12.32 -0.62 24.62
N VAL A 714 12.19 -0.91 25.91
CA VAL A 714 13.30 -0.83 26.87
C VAL A 714 13.65 -2.25 27.28
N PRO A 715 14.91 -2.70 27.10
CA PRO A 715 15.37 -4.00 27.60
C PRO A 715 15.17 -4.11 29.12
N ASP A 716 14.76 -5.28 29.61
CA ASP A 716 14.39 -5.48 31.02
C ASP A 716 15.53 -5.06 31.99
N GLY A 717 16.79 -5.29 31.61
CA GLY A 717 17.96 -4.91 32.42
C GLY A 717 18.31 -3.41 32.43
N LEU A 718 17.68 -2.59 31.59
CA LEU A 718 17.95 -1.16 31.47
C LEU A 718 16.76 -0.28 31.92
N SER A 719 15.71 -0.87 32.49
CA SER A 719 14.51 -0.13 32.89
C SER A 719 14.81 0.99 33.89
N GLU A 720 15.63 0.72 34.92
CA GLU A 720 15.97 1.73 35.94
C GLU A 720 16.78 2.89 35.35
N LEU A 721 17.67 2.59 34.40
CA LEU A 721 18.45 3.60 33.71
C LEU A 721 17.55 4.47 32.81
N ALA A 722 16.62 3.85 32.09
CA ALA A 722 15.65 4.57 31.27
C ALA A 722 14.76 5.50 32.12
N ASP A 723 14.27 5.04 33.27
CA ASP A 723 13.49 5.85 34.20
C ASP A 723 14.30 7.03 34.77
N ALA A 724 15.60 6.81 35.05
CA ALA A 724 16.50 7.86 35.50
C ALA A 724 16.74 8.92 34.41
N LEU A 725 16.90 8.50 33.15
CA LEU A 725 17.05 9.41 32.01
C LEU A 725 15.76 10.19 31.71
N ALA A 726 14.59 9.56 31.86
CA ALA A 726 13.30 10.21 31.67
C ALA A 726 12.99 11.27 32.75
N ASN A 727 13.47 11.08 33.98
CA ASN A 727 13.29 12.05 35.08
C ASN A 727 14.52 12.12 36.01
N PRO A 728 15.60 12.82 35.60
CA PRO A 728 16.86 12.85 36.34
C PRO A 728 16.72 13.57 37.69
N ILE A 729 15.86 14.59 37.77
CA ILE A 729 15.61 15.35 39.01
C ILE A 729 15.01 14.43 40.08
N LYS A 730 14.00 13.63 39.74
CA LYS A 730 13.36 12.69 40.68
C LYS A 730 14.34 11.61 41.11
N TYR A 731 15.16 11.10 40.19
CA TYR A 731 16.17 10.09 40.49
C TYR A 731 17.22 10.63 41.48
N GLN A 732 17.77 11.81 41.22
CA GLN A 732 18.75 12.48 42.07
C GLN A 732 18.17 12.77 43.47
N SER A 733 16.96 13.32 43.53
CA SER A 733 16.26 13.59 44.79
C SER A 733 16.04 12.33 45.64
N ARG A 734 15.75 11.18 45.00
CA ARG A 734 15.63 9.90 45.71
C ARG A 734 16.96 9.45 46.31
N ILE A 735 18.06 9.59 45.57
CA ILE A 735 19.41 9.28 46.07
C ILE A 735 19.78 10.19 47.24
N GLU A 736 19.53 11.49 47.13
CA GLU A 736 19.79 12.45 48.21
C GLU A 736 18.97 12.14 49.46
N LYS A 737 17.70 11.76 49.28
CA LYS A 737 16.84 11.33 50.39
C LYS A 737 17.36 10.07 51.05
N HIS A 738 17.78 9.06 50.28
CA HIS A 738 18.40 7.85 50.82
C HIS A 738 19.70 8.19 51.57
N ALA A 739 20.57 9.02 50.99
CA ALA A 739 21.80 9.46 51.63
C ALA A 739 21.52 10.20 52.96
N THR A 740 20.50 11.04 52.99
CA THR A 740 20.07 11.75 54.21
C THR A 740 19.52 10.79 55.27
N GLN A 741 18.75 9.79 54.87
CA GLN A 741 18.23 8.75 55.78
C GLN A 741 19.34 7.84 56.31
N LEU A 742 20.35 7.54 55.48
CA LEU A 742 21.54 6.77 55.86
C LEU A 742 22.42 7.53 56.85
N ARG A 743 22.59 8.85 56.68
CA ARG A 743 23.30 9.70 57.65
C ARG A 743 22.69 9.68 59.05
N ALA A 744 21.39 9.42 59.19
CA ALA A 744 20.76 9.28 60.50
C ALA A 744 21.03 7.93 61.19
N LEU A 745 21.61 6.96 60.47
CA LEU A 745 21.97 5.62 60.96
C LEU A 745 23.48 5.42 61.08
N THR A 746 24.27 6.27 60.43
CA THR A 746 25.72 6.33 60.55
C THR A 746 26.04 7.58 61.38
N ASP A 747 26.21 7.42 62.69
CA ASP A 747 26.60 8.51 63.59
C ASP A 747 27.94 9.13 63.13
N ASP A 748 27.90 10.20 62.31
CA ASP A 748 28.98 11.20 62.31
C ASP A 748 28.76 12.08 63.56
N LEU A 749 29.05 11.46 64.72
CA LEU A 749 29.54 12.18 65.89
C LEU A 749 30.94 12.66 65.51
N ASP A 750 31.06 13.94 65.15
CA ASP A 750 32.25 14.82 65.11
C ASP A 750 32.05 15.76 63.89
N GLU A 751 31.87 17.08 63.99
CA GLU A 751 32.37 18.07 64.95
C GLU A 751 31.38 19.24 65.05
N VAL A 752 31.23 19.78 66.27
CA VAL A 752 30.62 21.09 66.55
C VAL A 752 31.71 22.16 66.42
N PRO A 753 31.57 23.20 65.60
CA PRO A 753 32.51 24.32 65.66
C PRO A 753 32.14 25.23 66.84
N PHE A 754 33.08 25.39 67.78
CA PHE A 754 33.12 26.48 68.76
C PHE A 754 33.48 27.80 68.08
#